data_AF-A0A3M1Q3T0-F1
#
_entry.id   AF-A0A3M1Q3T0-F1
#
_cell.length_a   1.000
_cell.length_b   1.000
_cell.length_c   1.000
_cell.angle_alpha   90.00
_cell.angle_beta   90.00
_cell.angle_gamma   90.00
#
_symmetry.space_group_name_H-M   'P 1'
#
loop_
_entity.id
_entity.type
_entity.pdbx_description
1 polymer ?
#
loop_
_entity_poly.entity_id
_entity_poly.type
_entity_poly.pdbx_seq_one_letter_code
_entity_poly.pdbx_strand_id
1 'polypeptide(L)'
;MAGERQRLLQQAAAAVRRGDLAGAAELYRQLAELVPNDPAVLQRLGDALARIGRQEEARDALRRLARVYRSSGQTNHALAALRRAARVGGPSAELMEELGEACLEAGRMADARGPLLEASRLYAERRDLASARRTLERGASASPTDPTYLEALVALTDQIGAERDRAAARAALSVTRCRAGDLAGAVAAAAEALALDPQGEDVLEVLARAEAAFERHPEALPDQPPPGAAVPEGTWATFRARCLVGRPDTSQAVLDRLESVLDGEHAPAGHAALVAAALLAEADRHDAADRAARIAVRDLGRSRRFAGQLRELLERLTTLDAERFAWAAQAAGRLAGAATHRTGAIPVPGTGPVAVGGADLPDEIRARLFEAEALLQHGLADTARRALRAIPARFQEHPDVLRVFGAAGMSAEAPAPQPVVVPDAPAPAPEDAGDQAPPIALDAPGAPSAEPDAPPARPAGTTTIPAPRRQGPEQESSPAAPPAADAGEDFVIVFDDEAGEGVTAPPAGFEDVQQAAGGDAPVDGPDLRALEEGIGRAMSEADAETSYQMALGLVEMGLFGQARPVLESLLAVPERAASAGMLLVRGFREQDAPAEALAAGLRALEAGEGVVDPARGQLAVELAELALAAGRRDEARRLAGLIQRFEPGSPLLARLAPLAAADS
;
A
#
# COMPACT_ATOMS: atom_id res chain seq x y z
N MET A 1 -0.43 43.89 -9.32
CA MET A 1 -0.48 42.42 -9.44
C MET A 1 -1.35 41.94 -10.60
N ALA A 2 -2.68 42.07 -10.58
CA ALA A 2 -3.54 41.51 -11.65
C ALA A 2 -3.29 42.09 -13.06
N GLY A 3 -3.11 43.41 -13.18
CA GLY A 3 -2.84 44.05 -14.48
C GLY A 3 -1.44 43.77 -15.05
N GLU A 4 -0.46 43.51 -14.19
CA GLU A 4 0.92 43.17 -14.59
C GLU A 4 1.01 41.71 -15.07
N ARG A 5 0.37 40.78 -14.33
CA ARG A 5 0.18 39.39 -14.75
C ARG A 5 -0.49 39.30 -16.12
N GLN A 6 -1.59 40.03 -16.33
CA GLN A 6 -2.31 40.00 -17.60
C GLN A 6 -1.47 40.54 -18.77
N ARG A 7 -0.70 41.62 -18.54
CA ARG A 7 0.23 42.15 -19.54
C ARG A 7 1.32 41.15 -19.91
N LEU A 8 1.95 40.53 -18.92
CA LEU A 8 2.99 39.53 -19.15
C LEU A 8 2.45 38.29 -19.87
N LEU A 9 1.24 37.82 -19.53
CA LEU A 9 0.59 36.72 -20.25
C LEU A 9 0.32 37.06 -21.71
N GLN A 10 -0.17 38.26 -22.01
CA GLN A 10 -0.41 38.70 -23.39
C GLN A 10 0.91 38.83 -24.17
N GLN A 11 1.97 39.34 -23.55
CA GLN A 11 3.29 39.43 -24.17
C GLN A 11 3.89 38.05 -24.44
N ALA A 12 3.77 37.12 -23.49
CA ALA A 12 4.26 35.76 -23.66
C ALA A 12 3.51 35.03 -24.78
N ALA A 13 2.17 35.13 -24.82
CA ALA A 13 1.36 34.56 -25.91
C ALA A 13 1.71 35.17 -27.27
N ALA A 14 1.95 36.48 -27.34
CA ALA A 14 2.39 37.14 -28.56
C ALA A 14 3.81 36.74 -28.99
N ALA A 15 4.71 36.42 -28.05
CA ALA A 15 6.03 35.87 -28.35
C ALA A 15 5.94 34.44 -28.92
N VAL A 16 5.10 33.58 -28.34
CA VAL A 16 4.83 32.23 -28.87
C VAL A 16 4.29 32.28 -30.30
N ARG A 17 3.29 33.13 -30.58
CA ARG A 17 2.72 33.30 -31.94
C ARG A 17 3.74 33.78 -32.98
N ARG A 18 4.78 34.50 -32.54
CA ARG A 18 5.88 34.96 -33.40
C ARG A 18 6.98 33.91 -33.58
N GLY A 19 6.87 32.75 -32.93
CA GLY A 19 7.90 31.72 -32.90
C GLY A 19 9.08 32.04 -31.97
N ASP A 20 9.03 33.15 -31.23
CA ASP A 20 10.05 33.52 -30.24
C ASP A 20 9.81 32.78 -28.92
N LEU A 21 10.11 31.48 -28.94
CA LEU A 21 9.92 30.59 -27.81
C LEU A 21 10.89 30.89 -26.65
N ALA A 22 12.09 31.41 -26.96
CA ALA A 22 13.06 31.82 -25.95
C ALA A 22 12.56 33.06 -25.17
N GLY A 23 12.08 34.09 -25.87
CA GLY A 23 11.45 35.26 -25.23
C GLY A 23 10.19 34.90 -24.46
N ALA A 24 9.37 33.97 -24.98
CA ALA A 24 8.20 33.46 -24.26
C ALA A 24 8.58 32.74 -22.95
N ALA A 25 9.62 31.91 -22.96
CA ALA A 25 10.10 31.21 -21.76
C ALA A 25 10.56 32.17 -20.67
N GLU A 26 11.29 33.24 -21.02
CA GLU A 26 11.70 34.28 -20.07
C GLU A 26 10.48 34.99 -19.43
N LEU A 27 9.48 35.34 -20.24
CA LEU A 27 8.24 35.97 -19.75
C LEU A 27 7.42 35.01 -18.87
N TYR A 28 7.35 33.73 -19.21
CA TYR A 28 6.71 32.72 -18.36
C TYR A 28 7.50 32.48 -17.06
N ARG A 29 8.83 32.60 -17.07
CA ARG A 29 9.63 32.51 -15.84
C ARG A 29 9.33 33.69 -14.91
N GLN A 30 9.27 34.91 -15.43
CA GLN A 30 8.85 36.09 -14.67
C GLN A 30 7.42 35.93 -14.11
N LEU A 31 6.50 35.38 -14.90
CA LEU A 31 5.15 35.05 -14.43
C LEU A 31 5.16 34.00 -13.31
N ALA A 32 6.02 32.99 -13.40
CA ALA A 32 6.19 31.96 -12.38
C ALA A 32 6.87 32.49 -11.11
N GLU A 33 7.58 33.62 -11.16
CA GLU A 33 8.05 34.31 -9.95
C GLU A 33 6.92 35.10 -9.29
N LEU A 34 6.05 35.73 -10.08
CA LEU A 34 4.90 36.49 -9.58
C LEU A 34 3.76 35.60 -9.06
N VAL A 35 3.53 34.44 -9.69
CA VAL A 35 2.50 33.47 -9.31
C VAL A 35 3.10 32.06 -9.27
N PRO A 36 3.79 31.70 -8.17
CA PRO A 36 4.66 30.52 -8.11
C PRO A 36 4.00 29.16 -8.27
N ASN A 37 2.67 29.08 -8.09
CA ASN A 37 1.90 27.85 -8.10
C ASN A 37 0.74 27.92 -9.12
N ASP A 38 0.85 28.73 -10.18
CA ASP A 38 -0.14 28.75 -11.27
C ASP A 38 0.14 27.61 -12.25
N PRO A 39 -0.73 26.57 -12.34
CA PRO A 39 -0.49 25.41 -13.19
C PRO A 39 -0.36 25.78 -14.67
N ALA A 40 -1.18 26.72 -15.16
CA ALA A 40 -1.17 27.12 -16.56
C ALA A 40 0.14 27.81 -16.96
N VAL A 41 0.72 28.61 -16.04
CA VAL A 41 2.02 29.26 -16.27
C VAL A 41 3.15 28.24 -16.25
N LEU A 42 3.15 27.31 -15.28
CA LEU A 42 4.18 26.27 -15.18
C LEU A 42 4.16 25.31 -16.38
N GLN A 43 2.97 24.94 -16.87
CA GLN A 43 2.80 24.15 -18.08
C GLN A 43 3.37 24.87 -19.30
N ARG A 44 2.95 26.12 -19.54
CA ARG A 44 3.45 26.91 -20.68
C ARG A 44 4.97 27.15 -20.61
N LEU A 45 5.52 27.33 -19.40
CA LEU A 45 6.96 27.43 -19.18
C LEU A 45 7.68 26.14 -19.57
N GLY A 46 7.22 24.99 -19.05
CA GLY A 46 7.79 23.68 -19.37
C GLY A 46 7.76 23.38 -20.87
N ASP A 47 6.66 23.72 -21.53
CA ASP A 47 6.44 23.50 -22.97
C ASP A 47 7.35 24.37 -23.83
N ALA A 48 7.46 25.65 -23.50
CA ALA A 48 8.37 26.57 -24.17
C ALA A 48 9.83 26.13 -24.01
N LEU A 49 10.24 25.75 -22.79
CA LEU A 49 11.60 25.27 -22.48
C LEU A 49 11.93 23.96 -23.19
N ALA A 50 10.99 23.01 -23.26
CA ALA A 50 11.18 21.75 -23.95
C ALA A 50 11.41 21.97 -25.46
N ARG A 51 10.61 22.84 -26.10
CA ARG A 51 10.72 23.14 -27.54
C ARG A 51 12.02 23.84 -27.93
N ILE A 52 12.64 24.59 -27.01
CA ILE A 52 13.94 25.24 -27.24
C ILE A 52 15.14 24.37 -26.81
N GLY A 53 14.91 23.10 -26.44
CA GLY A 53 15.96 22.15 -26.08
C GLY A 53 16.54 22.33 -24.68
N ARG A 54 15.93 23.17 -23.83
CA ARG A 54 16.35 23.36 -22.42
C ARG A 54 15.70 22.30 -21.53
N GLN A 55 16.13 21.06 -21.71
CA GLN A 55 15.48 19.88 -21.14
C GLN A 55 15.44 19.86 -19.60
N GLU A 56 16.53 20.26 -18.91
CA GLU A 56 16.57 20.28 -17.45
C GLU A 56 15.64 21.33 -16.85
N GLU A 57 15.65 22.56 -17.40
CA GLU A 57 14.73 23.61 -16.94
C GLU A 57 13.26 23.22 -17.20
N ALA A 58 12.98 22.57 -18.34
CA ALA A 58 11.65 22.08 -18.67
C ALA A 58 11.18 21.00 -17.69
N ARG A 59 12.05 20.06 -17.34
CA ARG A 59 11.80 19.04 -16.32
C ARG A 59 11.48 19.65 -14.97
N ASP A 60 12.25 20.64 -14.53
CA ASP A 60 12.00 21.29 -13.23
C ASP A 60 10.65 22.01 -13.20
N ALA A 61 10.29 22.70 -14.30
CA ALA A 61 8.98 23.34 -14.44
C ALA A 61 7.83 22.31 -14.39
N LEU A 62 7.98 21.17 -15.08
CA LEU A 62 6.98 20.09 -15.11
C LEU A 62 6.87 19.34 -13.77
N ARG A 63 7.99 19.11 -13.06
CA ARG A 63 7.97 18.54 -11.70
C ARG A 63 7.30 19.48 -10.72
N ARG A 64 7.50 20.79 -10.87
CA ARG A 64 6.82 21.79 -10.05
C ARG A 64 5.32 21.81 -10.34
N LEU A 65 4.93 21.73 -11.62
CA LEU A 65 3.54 21.57 -12.04
C LEU A 65 2.89 20.35 -11.39
N ALA A 66 3.57 19.20 -11.43
CA ALA A 66 3.08 17.98 -10.80
C ALA A 66 2.85 18.12 -9.28
N ARG A 67 3.74 18.82 -8.57
CA ARG A 67 3.56 19.11 -7.13
C ARG A 67 2.34 19.98 -6.86
N VAL A 68 2.08 20.97 -7.71
CA VAL A 68 0.88 21.81 -7.60
C VAL A 68 -0.38 20.96 -7.80
N TYR A 69 -0.41 20.08 -8.82
CA TYR A 69 -1.51 19.17 -9.05
C TYR A 69 -1.71 18.16 -7.90
N ARG A 70 -0.64 17.57 -7.35
CA ARG A 70 -0.74 16.70 -6.15
C ARG A 70 -1.32 17.45 -4.94
N SER A 71 -0.87 18.67 -4.69
CA SER A 71 -1.35 19.48 -3.55
C SER A 71 -2.83 19.89 -3.67
N SER A 72 -3.37 19.88 -4.89
CA SER A 72 -4.79 20.18 -5.18
C SER A 72 -5.64 18.91 -5.34
N GLY A 73 -5.08 17.71 -5.11
CA GLY A 73 -5.80 16.43 -5.25
C GLY A 73 -6.01 15.98 -6.70
N GLN A 74 -5.42 16.67 -7.67
CA GLN A 74 -5.54 16.35 -9.10
C GLN A 74 -4.49 15.31 -9.50
N THR A 75 -4.60 14.10 -8.95
CA THR A 75 -3.57 13.07 -9.04
C THR A 75 -3.25 12.65 -10.48
N ASN A 76 -4.25 12.54 -11.36
CA ASN A 76 -4.04 12.19 -12.77
C ASN A 76 -3.24 13.26 -13.53
N HIS A 77 -3.55 14.54 -13.31
CA HIS A 77 -2.82 15.66 -13.91
C HIS A 77 -1.35 15.69 -13.44
N ALA A 78 -1.11 15.35 -12.17
CA ALA A 78 0.24 15.24 -11.65
C ALA A 78 1.03 14.10 -12.31
N LEU A 79 0.42 12.93 -12.47
CA LEU A 79 1.03 11.79 -13.17
C LEU A 79 1.37 12.14 -14.62
N ALA A 80 0.46 12.81 -15.33
CA ALA A 80 0.70 13.27 -16.70
C ALA A 80 1.90 14.23 -16.78
N ALA A 81 1.99 15.19 -15.85
CA ALA A 81 3.11 16.13 -15.76
C ALA A 81 4.45 15.42 -15.49
N LEU A 82 4.48 14.43 -14.59
CA LEU A 82 5.68 13.65 -14.29
C LEU A 82 6.12 12.76 -15.46
N ARG A 83 5.19 12.06 -16.12
CA ARG A 83 5.46 11.28 -17.34
C ARG A 83 6.01 12.16 -18.46
N ARG A 84 5.48 13.38 -18.59
CA ARG A 84 5.99 14.35 -19.56
C ARG A 84 7.40 14.84 -19.21
N ALA A 85 7.68 15.10 -17.92
CA ALA A 85 9.02 15.44 -17.48
C ALA A 85 10.03 14.33 -17.82
N ALA A 86 9.63 13.06 -17.67
CA ALA A 86 10.48 11.91 -18.00
C ALA A 86 10.77 11.81 -19.51
N ARG A 87 9.81 12.17 -20.37
CA ARG A 87 10.01 12.21 -21.83
C ARG A 87 10.94 13.33 -22.29
N VAL A 88 10.88 14.51 -21.66
CA VAL A 88 11.58 15.71 -22.17
C VAL A 88 13.10 15.64 -22.00
N GLY A 89 13.60 15.14 -20.88
CA GLY A 89 15.06 15.00 -20.70
C GLY A 89 15.55 13.57 -20.52
N GLY A 90 14.65 12.59 -20.47
CA GLY A 90 14.92 11.19 -20.12
C GLY A 90 14.55 10.81 -18.68
N PRO A 91 14.67 9.53 -18.30
CA PRO A 91 14.46 9.11 -16.93
C PRO A 91 15.64 9.52 -16.03
N SER A 92 15.34 10.00 -14.82
CA SER A 92 16.32 10.14 -13.74
C SER A 92 15.81 9.40 -12.51
N ALA A 93 16.72 8.95 -11.63
CA ALA A 93 16.35 8.14 -10.47
C ALA A 93 15.29 8.85 -9.61
N GLU A 94 15.50 10.14 -9.33
CA GLU A 94 14.61 10.96 -8.50
C GLU A 94 13.24 11.17 -9.16
N LEU A 95 13.21 11.36 -10.49
CA LEU A 95 11.96 11.59 -11.22
C LEU A 95 11.14 10.31 -11.36
N MET A 96 11.79 9.18 -11.61
CA MET A 96 11.12 7.88 -11.69
C MET A 96 10.61 7.45 -10.31
N GLU A 97 11.35 7.77 -9.24
CA GLU A 97 10.86 7.58 -7.88
C GLU A 97 9.64 8.46 -7.59
N GLU A 98 9.67 9.76 -7.92
CA GLU A 98 8.51 10.66 -7.78
C GLU A 98 7.28 10.19 -8.55
N LEU A 99 7.47 9.67 -9.77
CA LEU A 99 6.40 9.10 -10.58
C LEU A 99 5.83 7.84 -9.93
N GLY A 100 6.70 6.93 -9.48
CA GLY A 100 6.30 5.72 -8.78
C GLY A 100 5.54 6.02 -7.49
N GLU A 101 6.01 6.96 -6.67
CA GLU A 101 5.34 7.42 -5.47
C GLU A 101 3.96 8.02 -5.78
N ALA A 102 3.87 8.87 -6.80
CA ALA A 102 2.59 9.44 -7.21
C ALA A 102 1.60 8.34 -7.68
N CYS A 103 2.08 7.28 -8.34
CA CYS A 103 1.24 6.13 -8.69
C CYS A 103 0.76 5.38 -7.44
N LEU A 104 1.64 5.15 -6.46
CA LEU A 104 1.26 4.50 -5.19
C LEU A 104 0.22 5.33 -4.40
N GLU A 105 0.40 6.64 -4.33
CA GLU A 105 -0.57 7.57 -3.70
C GLU A 105 -1.92 7.59 -4.42
N ALA A 106 -1.91 7.42 -5.75
CA ALA A 106 -3.11 7.27 -6.55
C ALA A 106 -3.82 5.91 -6.36
N GLY A 107 -3.22 4.97 -5.63
CA GLY A 107 -3.69 3.58 -5.54
C GLY A 107 -3.41 2.75 -6.80
N ARG A 108 -2.68 3.30 -7.77
CA ARG A 108 -2.33 2.68 -9.05
C ARG A 108 -1.07 1.82 -8.90
N MET A 109 -1.22 0.71 -8.18
CA MET A 109 -0.08 -0.16 -7.82
C MET A 109 0.64 -0.77 -9.03
N ALA A 110 -0.12 -1.16 -10.07
CA ALA A 110 0.44 -1.71 -11.29
C ALA A 110 1.32 -0.68 -12.02
N ASP A 111 0.84 0.57 -12.14
CA ASP A 111 1.56 1.65 -12.83
C ASP A 111 2.79 2.17 -12.05
N ALA A 112 2.87 1.89 -10.75
CA ALA A 112 4.04 2.23 -9.95
C ALA A 112 5.24 1.31 -10.25
N ARG A 113 4.99 0.12 -10.79
CA ARG A 113 6.01 -0.92 -10.96
C ARG A 113 7.15 -0.51 -11.87
N GLY A 114 6.83 -0.13 -13.11
CA GLY A 114 7.84 0.32 -14.08
C GLY A 114 8.72 1.45 -13.53
N PRO A 115 8.13 2.56 -13.05
CA PRO A 115 8.86 3.69 -12.50
C PRO A 115 9.75 3.34 -11.30
N LEU A 116 9.26 2.57 -10.33
CA LEU A 116 10.05 2.22 -9.14
C LEU A 116 11.21 1.26 -9.47
N LEU A 117 11.00 0.30 -10.38
CA LEU A 117 12.07 -0.59 -10.83
C LEU A 117 13.16 0.17 -11.58
N GLU A 118 12.78 1.08 -12.47
CA GLU A 118 13.73 1.93 -13.20
C GLU A 118 14.46 2.89 -12.26
N ALA A 119 13.76 3.50 -11.29
CA ALA A 119 14.38 4.33 -10.25
C ALA A 119 15.45 3.54 -9.48
N SER A 120 15.11 2.33 -9.04
CA SER A 120 16.06 1.43 -8.34
C SER A 120 17.28 1.12 -9.20
N ARG A 121 17.09 0.82 -10.49
CA ARG A 121 18.18 0.56 -11.43
C ARG A 121 19.10 1.78 -11.56
N LEU A 122 18.53 2.97 -11.77
CA LEU A 122 19.30 4.21 -11.92
C LEU A 122 20.06 4.58 -10.63
N TYR A 123 19.47 4.35 -9.46
CA TYR A 123 20.18 4.48 -8.18
C TYR A 123 21.34 3.49 -8.07
N ALA A 124 21.14 2.22 -8.47
CA ALA A 124 22.19 1.21 -8.46
C ALA A 124 23.35 1.55 -9.43
N GLU A 125 23.05 2.08 -10.62
CA GLU A 125 24.06 2.56 -11.58
C GLU A 125 24.92 3.70 -11.00
N ARG A 126 24.32 4.57 -10.16
CA ARG A 126 25.01 5.63 -9.41
C ARG A 126 25.72 5.14 -8.14
N ARG A 127 25.66 3.83 -7.84
CA ARG A 127 26.12 3.20 -6.59
C ARG A 127 25.41 3.68 -5.32
N ASP A 128 24.24 4.30 -5.45
CA ASP A 128 23.37 4.62 -4.32
C ASP A 128 22.44 3.42 -4.01
N LEU A 129 23.04 2.41 -3.39
CA LEU A 129 22.36 1.14 -3.11
C LEU A 129 21.31 1.28 -2.01
N ALA A 130 21.49 2.24 -1.11
CA ALA A 130 20.54 2.49 -0.04
C ALA A 130 19.21 3.01 -0.60
N SER A 131 19.26 3.95 -1.54
CA SER A 131 18.06 4.47 -2.22
C SER A 131 17.43 3.42 -3.15
N ALA A 132 18.24 2.65 -3.88
CA ALA A 132 17.75 1.53 -4.70
C ALA A 132 16.97 0.51 -3.87
N ARG A 133 17.58 0.02 -2.77
CA ARG A 133 16.95 -0.91 -1.83
C ARG A 133 15.66 -0.35 -1.25
N ARG A 134 15.67 0.89 -0.75
CA ARG A 134 14.49 1.54 -0.17
C ARG A 134 13.33 1.64 -1.16
N THR A 135 13.64 1.96 -2.42
CA THR A 135 12.65 2.08 -3.49
C THR A 135 11.95 0.73 -3.74
N LEU A 136 12.72 -0.36 -3.82
CA LEU A 136 12.20 -1.71 -4.00
C LEU A 136 11.40 -2.20 -2.78
N GLU A 137 11.90 -1.98 -1.57
CA GLU A 137 11.21 -2.36 -0.33
C GLU A 137 9.85 -1.64 -0.20
N ARG A 138 9.78 -0.38 -0.63
CA ARG A 138 8.53 0.38 -0.66
C ARG A 138 7.54 -0.17 -1.69
N GLY A 139 8.00 -0.48 -2.91
CA GLY A 139 7.18 -1.14 -3.93
C GLY A 139 6.63 -2.49 -3.46
N ALA A 140 7.49 -3.33 -2.87
CA ALA A 140 7.11 -4.62 -2.31
C ALA A 140 6.11 -4.49 -1.15
N SER A 141 6.22 -3.44 -0.33
CA SER A 141 5.28 -3.17 0.76
C SER A 141 3.91 -2.72 0.26
N ALA A 142 3.87 -1.97 -0.84
CA ALA A 142 2.63 -1.51 -1.45
C ALA A 142 1.92 -2.60 -2.27
N SER A 143 2.68 -3.54 -2.85
CA SER A 143 2.17 -4.68 -3.62
C SER A 143 2.65 -6.01 -3.03
N PRO A 144 2.06 -6.49 -1.92
CA PRO A 144 2.56 -7.66 -1.18
C PRO A 144 2.42 -9.01 -1.88
N THR A 145 1.77 -9.04 -3.05
CA THR A 145 1.57 -10.21 -3.91
C THR A 145 2.42 -10.15 -5.19
N ASP A 146 3.02 -9.01 -5.53
CA ASP A 146 3.87 -8.90 -6.72
C ASP A 146 5.32 -9.25 -6.36
N PRO A 147 5.88 -10.38 -6.84
CA PRO A 147 7.24 -10.80 -6.53
C PRO A 147 8.32 -9.91 -7.16
N THR A 148 7.98 -9.10 -8.15
CA THR A 148 8.96 -8.45 -9.04
C THR A 148 9.90 -7.49 -8.31
N TYR A 149 9.38 -6.73 -7.35
CA TYR A 149 10.22 -5.84 -6.54
C TYR A 149 11.25 -6.62 -5.71
N LEU A 150 10.86 -7.79 -5.21
CA LEU A 150 11.75 -8.65 -4.43
C LEU A 150 12.71 -9.43 -5.32
N GLU A 151 12.32 -9.79 -6.54
CA GLU A 151 13.23 -10.35 -7.54
C GLU A 151 14.33 -9.35 -7.91
N ALA A 152 13.96 -8.09 -8.14
CA ALA A 152 14.94 -7.02 -8.34
C ALA A 152 15.82 -6.79 -7.10
N LEU A 153 15.26 -6.92 -5.89
CA LEU A 153 16.03 -6.79 -4.65
C LEU A 153 17.01 -7.95 -4.45
N VAL A 154 16.62 -9.17 -4.81
CA VAL A 154 17.51 -10.34 -4.82
C VAL A 154 18.66 -10.09 -5.81
N ALA A 155 18.38 -9.64 -7.03
CA ALA A 155 19.42 -9.32 -8.01
C ALA A 155 20.39 -8.24 -7.51
N LEU A 156 19.87 -7.19 -6.85
CA LEU A 156 20.68 -6.12 -6.27
C LEU A 156 21.57 -6.63 -5.13
N THR A 157 21.00 -7.41 -4.21
CA THR A 157 21.74 -7.97 -3.07
C THR A 157 22.74 -9.04 -3.50
N ASP A 158 22.53 -9.77 -4.59
CA ASP A 158 23.50 -10.74 -5.10
C ASP A 158 24.77 -10.09 -5.63
N GLN A 159 24.65 -8.89 -6.19
CA GLN A 159 25.81 -8.17 -6.72
C GLN A 159 26.65 -7.54 -5.61
N ILE A 160 26.02 -7.01 -4.55
CA ILE A 160 26.68 -6.08 -3.62
C ILE A 160 26.32 -6.29 -2.14
N GLY A 161 25.30 -7.12 -1.85
CA GLY A 161 24.79 -7.35 -0.51
C GLY A 161 25.63 -8.32 0.31
N ALA A 162 25.60 -8.13 1.63
CA ALA A 162 26.11 -9.13 2.55
C ALA A 162 25.28 -10.42 2.46
N GLU A 163 25.85 -11.55 2.87
CA GLU A 163 25.14 -12.84 2.91
C GLU A 163 23.80 -12.78 3.66
N ARG A 164 23.75 -12.04 4.78
CA ARG A 164 22.52 -11.79 5.52
C ARG A 164 21.46 -11.04 4.71
N ASP A 165 21.83 -10.00 3.97
CA ASP A 165 20.89 -9.24 3.14
C ASP A 165 20.37 -10.10 1.97
N ARG A 166 21.25 -10.91 1.36
CA ARG A 166 20.92 -11.86 0.30
C ARG A 166 19.93 -12.92 0.78
N ALA A 167 20.14 -13.45 1.98
CA ALA A 167 19.24 -14.41 2.60
C ALA A 167 17.88 -13.78 2.96
N ALA A 168 17.89 -12.57 3.53
CA ALA A 168 16.67 -11.85 3.91
C ALA A 168 15.79 -11.50 2.69
N ALA A 169 16.38 -11.05 1.58
CA ALA A 169 15.66 -10.75 0.35
C ALA A 169 14.96 -12.00 -0.23
N ARG A 170 15.63 -13.15 -0.22
CA ARG A 170 15.06 -14.44 -0.66
C ARG A 170 13.96 -14.95 0.27
N ALA A 171 14.13 -14.78 1.57
CA ALA A 171 13.09 -15.10 2.55
C ALA A 171 11.82 -14.27 2.29
N ALA A 172 11.97 -12.96 2.05
CA ALA A 172 10.86 -12.09 1.71
C ALA A 172 10.21 -12.51 0.38
N LEU A 173 11.01 -12.85 -0.65
CA LEU A 173 10.51 -13.32 -1.94
C LEU A 173 9.69 -14.60 -1.78
N SER A 174 10.13 -15.54 -0.93
CA SER A 174 9.37 -16.75 -0.61
C SER A 174 7.98 -16.42 -0.05
N VAL A 175 7.87 -15.49 0.89
CA VAL A 175 6.59 -15.05 1.46
C VAL A 175 5.69 -14.42 0.40
N THR A 176 6.23 -13.57 -0.48
CA THR A 176 5.44 -12.93 -1.54
C THR A 176 4.96 -13.93 -2.58
N ARG A 177 5.81 -14.88 -3.00
CA ARG A 177 5.40 -15.95 -3.92
C ARG A 177 4.34 -16.86 -3.33
N CYS A 178 4.40 -17.14 -2.02
CA CYS A 178 3.32 -17.81 -1.30
C CYS A 178 1.99 -17.07 -1.42
N ARG A 179 2.00 -15.74 -1.28
CA ARG A 179 0.80 -14.89 -1.41
C ARG A 179 0.29 -14.83 -2.84
N ALA A 180 1.20 -14.86 -3.82
CA ALA A 180 0.87 -14.93 -5.24
C ALA A 180 0.34 -16.31 -5.69
N GLY A 181 0.48 -17.35 -4.86
CA GLY A 181 0.12 -18.73 -5.19
C GLY A 181 1.20 -19.51 -5.97
N ASP A 182 2.36 -18.89 -6.24
CA ASP A 182 3.53 -19.58 -6.80
C ASP A 182 4.27 -20.34 -5.70
N LEU A 183 3.69 -21.47 -5.27
CA LEU A 183 4.24 -22.28 -4.19
C LEU A 183 5.59 -22.91 -4.57
N ALA A 184 5.78 -23.32 -5.83
CA ALA A 184 7.02 -23.91 -6.29
C ALA A 184 8.18 -22.90 -6.22
N GLY A 185 7.96 -21.68 -6.73
CA GLY A 185 8.94 -20.60 -6.62
C GLY A 185 9.15 -20.12 -5.18
N ALA A 186 8.14 -20.23 -4.31
CA ALA A 186 8.27 -19.91 -2.90
C ALA A 186 9.15 -20.92 -2.14
N VAL A 187 9.02 -22.22 -2.43
CA VAL A 187 9.87 -23.28 -1.87
C VAL A 187 11.32 -23.10 -2.32
N ALA A 188 11.55 -22.79 -3.60
CA ALA A 188 12.88 -22.51 -4.11
C ALA A 188 13.52 -21.31 -3.38
N ALA A 189 12.80 -20.20 -3.27
CA ALA A 189 13.29 -19.01 -2.56
C ALA A 189 13.55 -19.25 -1.06
N ALA A 190 12.72 -20.07 -0.39
CA ALA A 190 12.94 -20.46 1.00
C ALA A 190 14.22 -21.30 1.15
N ALA A 191 14.42 -22.27 0.26
CA ALA A 191 15.61 -23.11 0.27
C ALA A 191 16.88 -22.29 0.00
N GLU A 192 16.87 -21.36 -0.94
CA GLU A 192 18.01 -20.47 -1.17
C GLU A 192 18.30 -19.57 0.04
N ALA A 193 17.26 -19.03 0.69
CA ALA A 193 17.43 -18.22 1.90
C ALA A 193 18.08 -19.02 3.04
N LEU A 194 17.60 -20.25 3.28
CA LEU A 194 18.15 -21.15 4.29
C LEU A 194 19.55 -21.68 3.93
N ALA A 195 19.91 -21.75 2.65
CA ALA A 195 21.25 -22.15 2.23
C ALA A 195 22.28 -21.05 2.53
N LEU A 196 21.90 -19.77 2.38
CA LEU A 196 22.76 -18.62 2.64
C LEU A 196 22.91 -18.32 4.13
N ASP A 197 21.81 -18.39 4.90
CA ASP A 197 21.86 -18.14 6.34
C ASP A 197 20.97 -19.12 7.12
N PRO A 198 21.44 -20.38 7.31
CA PRO A 198 20.66 -21.42 7.99
C PRO A 198 20.34 -21.10 9.46
N GLN A 199 21.07 -20.18 10.09
CA GLN A 199 20.89 -19.77 11.48
C GLN A 199 20.33 -18.36 11.64
N GLY A 200 20.03 -17.69 10.51
CA GLY A 200 19.54 -16.32 10.49
C GLY A 200 18.16 -16.22 11.11
N GLU A 201 18.08 -15.59 12.28
CA GLU A 201 16.79 -15.34 12.95
C GLU A 201 15.83 -14.57 12.05
N ASP A 202 16.31 -13.50 11.41
CA ASP A 202 15.49 -12.66 10.55
C ASP A 202 14.95 -13.48 9.35
N VAL A 203 15.75 -14.41 8.83
CA VAL A 203 15.37 -15.32 7.75
C VAL A 203 14.29 -16.29 8.23
N LEU A 204 14.50 -16.93 9.38
CA LEU A 204 13.56 -17.89 9.97
C LEU A 204 12.26 -17.23 10.46
N GLU A 205 12.30 -15.97 10.87
CA GLU A 205 11.13 -15.18 11.25
C GLU A 205 10.33 -14.75 10.01
N VAL A 206 11.01 -14.34 8.94
CA VAL A 206 10.32 -13.99 7.69
C VAL A 206 9.69 -15.23 7.06
N LEU A 207 10.43 -16.35 6.99
CA LEU A 207 9.91 -17.63 6.50
C LEU A 207 8.74 -18.16 7.34
N ALA A 208 8.66 -17.78 8.62
CA ALA A 208 7.49 -18.08 9.44
C ALA A 208 6.19 -17.56 8.85
N ARG A 209 6.24 -16.41 8.18
CA ARG A 209 5.06 -15.76 7.59
C ARG A 209 4.58 -16.50 6.35
N ALA A 210 5.40 -17.37 5.75
CA ALA A 210 5.03 -18.25 4.66
C ALA A 210 4.33 -19.54 5.13
N GLU A 211 4.41 -19.88 6.43
CA GLU A 211 3.89 -21.13 6.99
C GLU A 211 2.42 -21.34 6.71
N ALA A 212 1.57 -20.34 6.92
CA ALA A 212 0.12 -20.49 6.69
C ALA A 212 -0.25 -20.77 5.21
N ALA A 213 0.64 -20.47 4.25
CA ALA A 213 0.45 -20.81 2.85
C ALA A 213 0.86 -22.26 2.58
N PHE A 214 2.02 -22.70 3.09
CA PHE A 214 2.47 -24.08 2.99
C PHE A 214 1.62 -25.05 3.80
N GLU A 215 1.09 -24.60 4.94
CA GLU A 215 0.13 -25.34 5.73
C GLU A 215 -1.10 -25.66 4.88
N ARG A 216 -1.60 -24.72 4.07
CA ARG A 216 -2.75 -24.98 3.18
C ARG A 216 -2.43 -25.98 2.08
N HIS A 217 -1.20 -25.98 1.57
CA HIS A 217 -0.72 -26.77 0.44
C HIS A 217 0.53 -27.59 0.78
N PRO A 218 0.41 -28.61 1.64
CA PRO A 218 1.54 -29.40 2.11
C PRO A 218 2.25 -30.17 0.99
N GLU A 219 1.53 -30.49 -0.09
CA GLU A 219 2.04 -31.16 -1.29
C GLU A 219 3.12 -30.34 -2.00
N ALA A 220 3.14 -29.02 -1.81
CA ALA A 220 4.14 -28.15 -2.41
C ALA A 220 5.50 -28.25 -1.69
N LEU A 221 5.55 -28.76 -0.45
CA LEU A 221 6.74 -28.72 0.40
C LEU A 221 7.45 -30.10 0.44
N PRO A 222 8.55 -30.28 -0.31
CA PRO A 222 9.21 -31.58 -0.46
C PRO A 222 9.88 -32.06 0.85
N ASP A 223 9.97 -33.38 1.02
CA ASP A 223 10.60 -34.01 2.20
C ASP A 223 12.09 -33.66 2.35
N GLN A 224 12.77 -33.43 1.23
CA GLN A 224 14.17 -33.05 1.16
C GLN A 224 14.32 -31.68 0.50
N PRO A 225 15.40 -30.92 0.81
CA PRO A 225 15.62 -29.64 0.17
C PRO A 225 15.71 -29.81 -1.36
N PRO A 226 15.26 -28.81 -2.14
CA PRO A 226 15.32 -28.88 -3.59
C PRO A 226 16.76 -29.11 -4.07
N PRO A 227 16.95 -29.91 -5.14
CA PRO A 227 18.27 -30.29 -5.60
C PRO A 227 19.10 -29.04 -5.97
N GLY A 228 20.34 -28.98 -5.45
CA GLY A 228 21.24 -27.84 -5.64
C GLY A 228 21.18 -26.78 -4.53
N ALA A 229 20.18 -26.82 -3.64
CA ALA A 229 20.16 -25.99 -2.46
C ALA A 229 21.07 -26.62 -1.38
N ALA A 230 22.17 -25.92 -1.03
CA ALA A 230 23.12 -26.35 0.00
C ALA A 230 22.57 -26.15 1.43
N VAL A 231 21.31 -26.53 1.66
CA VAL A 231 20.63 -26.37 2.95
C VAL A 231 20.97 -27.58 3.83
N PRO A 232 21.42 -27.37 5.09
CA PRO A 232 21.54 -28.46 6.05
C PRO A 232 20.21 -29.18 6.23
N GLU A 233 20.23 -30.51 6.11
CA GLU A 233 19.03 -31.34 6.12
C GLU A 233 18.18 -31.14 7.39
N GLY A 234 18.81 -30.99 8.55
CA GLY A 234 18.14 -30.67 9.81
C GLY A 234 17.45 -29.32 9.81
N THR A 235 18.06 -28.29 9.19
CA THR A 235 17.43 -26.97 9.05
C THR A 235 16.20 -27.04 8.14
N TRP A 236 16.29 -27.77 7.02
CA TRP A 236 15.16 -28.01 6.14
C TRP A 236 14.03 -28.78 6.84
N ALA A 237 14.38 -29.85 7.56
CA ALA A 237 13.43 -30.65 8.31
C ALA A 237 12.73 -29.83 9.41
N THR A 238 13.44 -28.95 10.12
CA THR A 238 12.83 -28.03 11.09
C THR A 238 11.86 -27.07 10.41
N PHE A 239 12.26 -26.42 9.30
CA PHE A 239 11.39 -25.51 8.55
C PHE A 239 10.12 -26.22 8.07
N ARG A 240 10.27 -27.42 7.53
CA ARG A 240 9.16 -28.25 7.08
C ARG A 240 8.24 -28.68 8.22
N ALA A 241 8.80 -29.11 9.36
CA ALA A 241 8.03 -29.41 10.56
C ALA A 241 7.20 -28.21 11.00
N ARG A 242 7.79 -27.03 11.01
CA ARG A 242 7.09 -25.80 11.40
C ARG A 242 5.89 -25.48 10.51
N CYS A 243 6.00 -25.72 9.20
CA CYS A 243 4.89 -25.52 8.26
C CYS A 243 3.75 -26.56 8.40
N LEU A 244 4.02 -27.74 8.96
CA LEU A 244 3.13 -28.92 8.83
C LEU A 244 2.61 -29.49 10.16
N VAL A 245 3.19 -29.12 11.31
CA VAL A 245 2.87 -29.70 12.63
C VAL A 245 1.41 -29.43 13.08
N GLY A 246 0.71 -28.46 12.49
CA GLY A 246 -0.72 -28.20 12.72
C GLY A 246 -1.69 -29.22 12.09
N ARG A 247 -1.21 -30.19 11.29
CA ARG A 247 -2.07 -31.14 10.54
C ARG A 247 -1.94 -32.58 11.05
N PRO A 248 -2.96 -33.14 11.73
CA PRO A 248 -2.85 -34.43 12.42
C PRO A 248 -2.43 -35.60 11.52
N ASP A 249 -2.82 -35.59 10.24
CA ASP A 249 -2.52 -36.66 9.27
C ASP A 249 -1.07 -36.65 8.77
N THR A 250 -0.39 -35.49 8.81
CA THR A 250 0.97 -35.29 8.30
C THR A 250 2.00 -35.08 9.41
N SER A 251 1.58 -34.66 10.60
CA SER A 251 2.49 -34.29 11.69
C SER A 251 3.41 -35.44 12.12
N GLN A 252 2.93 -36.68 12.17
CA GLN A 252 3.75 -37.80 12.66
C GLN A 252 4.95 -38.10 11.76
N ALA A 253 4.75 -38.24 10.44
CA ALA A 253 5.83 -38.52 9.51
C ALA A 253 6.86 -37.38 9.44
N VAL A 254 6.40 -36.14 9.56
CA VAL A 254 7.28 -34.96 9.55
C VAL A 254 8.11 -34.88 10.83
N LEU A 255 7.51 -35.19 11.98
CA LEU A 255 8.21 -35.24 13.26
C LEU A 255 9.15 -36.45 13.36
N ASP A 256 8.79 -37.61 12.80
CA ASP A 256 9.68 -38.78 12.67
C ASP A 256 10.92 -38.43 11.85
N ARG A 257 10.72 -37.69 10.76
CA ARG A 257 11.81 -37.20 9.93
C ARG A 257 12.70 -36.23 10.70
N LEU A 258 12.11 -35.23 11.36
CA LEU A 258 12.84 -34.27 12.19
C LEU A 258 13.66 -35.01 13.27
N GLU A 259 13.08 -36.00 13.92
CA GLU A 259 13.76 -36.82 14.91
C GLU A 259 14.93 -37.61 14.31
N SER A 260 14.75 -38.21 13.12
CA SER A 260 15.79 -38.99 12.44
C SER A 260 17.02 -38.15 12.06
N VAL A 261 16.85 -36.84 11.85
CA VAL A 261 17.94 -35.94 11.47
C VAL A 261 18.58 -35.24 12.66
N LEU A 262 18.06 -35.41 13.89
CA LEU A 262 18.71 -34.90 15.10
C LEU A 262 20.04 -35.63 15.39
N ASP A 263 20.22 -36.83 14.84
CA ASP A 263 21.36 -37.68 15.11
C ASP A 263 22.44 -37.50 14.02
N GLY A 264 23.59 -36.92 14.38
CA GLY A 264 24.80 -36.86 13.52
C GLY A 264 25.04 -35.53 12.79
N GLU A 265 25.72 -35.59 11.64
CA GLU A 265 26.19 -34.43 10.84
C GLU A 265 25.05 -33.54 10.28
N HIS A 266 23.82 -34.05 10.28
CA HIS A 266 22.65 -33.42 9.67
C HIS A 266 21.77 -32.68 10.68
N ALA A 267 22.18 -32.57 11.94
CA ALA A 267 21.39 -31.95 13.00
C ALA A 267 21.10 -30.46 12.74
N PRO A 268 19.88 -29.98 13.09
CA PRO A 268 19.60 -28.55 13.06
C PRO A 268 20.56 -27.84 14.02
N ALA A 269 20.97 -26.62 13.69
CA ALA A 269 21.93 -25.85 14.49
C ALA A 269 21.38 -24.47 14.87
N GLY A 270 21.87 -23.91 15.97
CA GLY A 270 21.49 -22.58 16.44
C GLY A 270 19.97 -22.46 16.70
N HIS A 271 19.34 -21.46 16.07
CA HIS A 271 17.91 -21.19 16.24
C HIS A 271 17.01 -22.33 15.74
N ALA A 272 17.41 -23.04 14.68
CA ALA A 272 16.63 -24.18 14.17
C ALA A 272 16.54 -25.34 15.19
N ALA A 273 17.58 -25.54 16.02
CA ALA A 273 17.56 -26.54 17.09
C ALA A 273 16.61 -26.13 18.24
N LEU A 274 16.58 -24.84 18.56
CA LEU A 274 15.66 -24.26 19.56
C LEU A 274 14.20 -24.44 19.11
N VAL A 275 13.91 -24.17 17.85
CA VAL A 275 12.57 -24.38 17.26
C VAL A 275 12.20 -25.87 17.20
N ALA A 276 13.11 -26.74 16.77
CA ALA A 276 12.88 -28.18 16.75
C ALA A 276 12.53 -28.73 18.14
N ALA A 277 13.25 -28.28 19.17
CA ALA A 277 12.97 -28.68 20.55
C ALA A 277 11.57 -28.26 21.02
N ALA A 278 11.10 -27.07 20.64
CA ALA A 278 9.75 -26.61 20.96
C ALA A 278 8.68 -27.49 20.27
N LEU A 279 8.82 -27.71 18.96
CA LEU A 279 7.87 -28.52 18.18
C LEU A 279 7.78 -29.97 18.69
N LEU A 280 8.91 -30.58 19.03
CA LEU A 280 8.96 -31.94 19.54
C LEU A 280 8.39 -32.04 20.96
N ALA A 281 8.57 -31.01 21.79
CA ALA A 281 8.00 -30.97 23.13
C ALA A 281 6.48 -30.87 23.10
N GLU A 282 5.92 -30.05 22.20
CA GLU A 282 4.47 -29.92 22.00
C GLU A 282 3.82 -31.17 21.43
N ALA A 283 4.58 -31.97 20.68
CA ALA A 283 4.13 -33.25 20.14
C ALA A 283 4.37 -34.44 21.08
N ASP A 284 4.65 -34.19 22.36
CA ASP A 284 4.94 -35.20 23.40
C ASP A 284 6.15 -36.13 23.07
N ARG A 285 7.06 -35.69 22.18
CA ARG A 285 8.29 -36.41 21.80
C ARG A 285 9.46 -35.99 22.67
N HIS A 286 9.32 -36.21 23.96
CA HIS A 286 10.24 -35.65 24.97
C HIS A 286 11.71 -36.11 24.83
N ASP A 287 12.01 -37.30 24.29
CA ASP A 287 13.40 -37.76 24.08
C ASP A 287 14.07 -36.97 22.96
N ALA A 288 13.35 -36.75 21.86
CA ALA A 288 13.82 -35.96 20.74
C ALA A 288 13.91 -34.48 21.12
N ALA A 289 12.94 -33.97 21.89
CA ALA A 289 12.96 -32.62 22.42
C ALA A 289 14.18 -32.37 23.32
N ASP A 290 14.56 -33.34 24.17
CA ASP A 290 15.78 -33.26 24.99
C ASP A 290 17.05 -33.15 24.13
N ARG A 291 17.18 -34.01 23.10
CA ARG A 291 18.32 -33.98 22.17
C ARG A 291 18.42 -32.62 21.46
N ALA A 292 17.32 -32.13 20.89
CA ALA A 292 17.26 -30.84 20.22
C ALA A 292 17.58 -29.67 21.17
N ALA A 293 17.06 -29.68 22.40
CA ALA A 293 17.31 -28.64 23.40
C ALA A 293 18.79 -28.57 23.80
N ARG A 294 19.49 -29.71 23.88
CA ARG A 294 20.94 -29.73 24.16
C ARG A 294 21.76 -29.11 23.03
N ILE A 295 21.38 -29.36 21.78
CA ILE A 295 22.01 -28.73 20.60
C ILE A 295 21.76 -27.21 20.66
N ALA A 296 20.54 -26.78 20.95
CA ALA A 296 20.21 -25.36 21.11
C ALA A 296 21.04 -24.68 22.21
N VAL A 297 21.21 -25.33 23.37
CA VAL A 297 22.05 -24.81 24.46
C VAL A 297 23.52 -24.76 24.09
N ARG A 298 24.03 -25.76 23.37
CA ARG A 298 25.42 -25.80 22.88
C ARG A 298 25.70 -24.61 21.97
N ASP A 299 24.78 -24.33 21.03
CA ASP A 299 24.99 -23.34 19.99
C ASP A 299 24.64 -21.91 20.45
N LEU A 300 23.56 -21.76 21.23
CA LEU A 300 23.00 -20.47 21.64
C LEU A 300 23.29 -20.09 23.10
N GLY A 301 23.86 -20.97 23.92
CA GLY A 301 24.04 -20.73 25.36
C GLY A 301 24.93 -19.54 25.73
N ARG A 302 25.72 -19.03 24.77
CA ARG A 302 26.51 -17.79 24.92
C ARG A 302 25.90 -16.58 24.20
N SER A 303 24.83 -16.79 23.45
CA SER A 303 24.18 -15.72 22.70
C SER A 303 23.35 -14.85 23.63
N ARG A 304 23.67 -13.56 23.67
CA ARG A 304 22.85 -12.56 24.39
C ARG A 304 21.49 -12.34 23.72
N ARG A 305 21.41 -12.58 22.41
CA ARG A 305 20.18 -12.38 21.61
C ARG A 305 19.13 -13.45 21.94
N PHE A 306 19.54 -14.71 22.04
CA PHE A 306 18.64 -15.85 22.24
C PHE A 306 18.52 -16.33 23.68
N ALA A 307 19.24 -15.73 24.63
CA ALA A 307 19.22 -16.16 26.02
C ALA A 307 17.80 -16.22 26.61
N GLY A 308 16.94 -15.26 26.25
CA GLY A 308 15.56 -15.21 26.71
C GLY A 308 14.69 -16.35 26.16
N GLN A 309 14.67 -16.53 24.83
CA GLN A 309 13.93 -17.61 24.17
C GLN A 309 14.41 -19.00 24.61
N LEU A 310 15.74 -19.18 24.68
CA LEU A 310 16.34 -20.43 25.13
C LEU A 310 15.95 -20.72 26.58
N ARG A 311 15.97 -19.71 27.46
CA ARG A 311 15.54 -19.87 28.85
C ARG A 311 14.07 -20.24 28.94
N GLU A 312 13.19 -19.55 28.20
CA GLU A 312 11.76 -19.85 28.18
C GLU A 312 11.49 -21.29 27.75
N LEU A 313 12.14 -21.76 26.69
CA LEU A 313 12.07 -23.16 26.26
C LEU A 313 12.51 -24.11 27.38
N LEU A 314 13.65 -23.86 28.02
CA LEU A 314 14.17 -24.73 29.08
C LEU A 314 13.26 -24.74 30.31
N GLU A 315 12.69 -23.59 30.69
CA GLU A 315 11.71 -23.48 31.77
C GLU A 315 10.43 -24.27 31.42
N ARG A 316 9.91 -24.14 30.19
CA ARG A 316 8.77 -24.94 29.71
C ARG A 316 9.06 -26.44 29.78
N LEU A 317 10.22 -26.90 29.30
CA LEU A 317 10.61 -28.30 29.39
C LEU A 317 10.64 -28.78 30.86
N THR A 318 11.17 -27.96 31.78
CA THR A 318 11.18 -28.33 33.21
C THR A 318 9.81 -28.40 33.84
N THR A 319 8.84 -27.63 33.34
CA THR A 319 7.44 -27.72 33.78
C THR A 319 6.73 -28.96 33.25
N LEU A 320 7.14 -29.49 32.09
CA LEU A 320 6.58 -30.72 31.54
C LEU A 320 7.04 -31.95 32.33
N ASP A 321 8.33 -32.05 32.64
CA ASP A 321 8.91 -33.15 33.43
C ASP A 321 10.16 -32.70 34.18
N ALA A 322 9.99 -32.41 35.47
CA ALA A 322 11.05 -31.84 36.31
C ALA A 322 12.22 -32.82 36.56
N GLU A 323 11.96 -34.14 36.59
CA GLU A 323 13.00 -35.15 36.83
C GLU A 323 13.85 -35.35 35.59
N ARG A 324 13.20 -35.52 34.43
CA ARG A 324 13.86 -35.72 33.14
C ARG A 324 14.67 -34.49 32.71
N PHE A 325 14.10 -33.30 32.89
CA PHE A 325 14.70 -32.04 32.46
C PHE A 325 15.44 -31.30 33.58
N ALA A 326 15.90 -32.00 34.64
CA ALA A 326 16.66 -31.40 35.74
C ALA A 326 17.91 -30.62 35.27
N TRP A 327 18.57 -31.09 34.19
CA TRP A 327 19.70 -30.39 33.58
C TRP A 327 19.29 -29.07 32.92
N ALA A 328 18.06 -28.97 32.39
CA ALA A 328 17.52 -27.78 31.72
C ALA A 328 17.26 -26.67 32.74
N ALA A 329 16.79 -27.00 33.95
CA ALA A 329 16.67 -26.05 35.05
C ALA A 329 18.02 -25.45 35.44
N GLN A 330 19.08 -26.28 35.51
CA GLN A 330 20.44 -25.81 35.78
C GLN A 330 21.02 -24.98 34.63
N ALA A 331 20.66 -25.29 33.37
CA ALA A 331 21.05 -24.50 32.21
C ALA A 331 20.33 -23.13 32.18
N ALA A 332 19.03 -23.10 32.46
CA ALA A 332 18.22 -21.87 32.55
C ALA A 332 18.76 -20.93 33.65
N GLY A 333 19.13 -21.48 34.82
CA GLY A 333 19.73 -20.70 35.91
C GLY A 333 21.07 -20.04 35.52
N ARG A 334 21.85 -20.65 34.63
CA ARG A 334 23.11 -20.07 34.12
C ARG A 334 22.91 -18.94 33.12
N LEU A 335 21.73 -18.86 32.48
CA LEU A 335 21.37 -17.79 31.54
C LEU A 335 20.91 -16.50 32.25
N ALA A 336 20.57 -16.57 33.55
CA ALA A 336 19.98 -15.48 34.34
C ALA A 336 20.91 -14.26 34.61
N GLY A 337 22.19 -14.32 34.21
CA GLY A 337 23.16 -13.22 34.38
C GLY A 337 23.26 -12.23 33.21
N ALA A 338 22.58 -12.47 32.08
CA ALA A 338 22.62 -11.60 30.90
C ALA A 338 21.38 -10.70 30.84
N ALA A 339 21.59 -9.39 30.72
CA ALA A 339 20.59 -8.33 30.83
C ALA A 339 19.29 -8.59 30.04
N THR A 340 18.17 -8.25 30.70
CA THR A 340 16.81 -8.25 30.19
C THR A 340 16.63 -7.28 29.02
N HIS A 341 16.74 -7.76 27.78
CA HIS A 341 16.02 -7.17 26.65
C HIS A 341 14.85 -8.09 26.31
N ARG A 342 13.65 -7.48 26.20
CA ARG A 342 12.40 -8.17 25.81
C ARG A 342 12.67 -8.99 24.56
N THR A 343 12.50 -10.29 24.69
CA THR A 343 12.68 -11.27 23.63
C THR A 343 11.28 -11.67 23.17
N GLY A 344 11.01 -11.57 21.86
CA GLY A 344 9.75 -12.05 21.28
C GLY A 344 9.60 -13.55 21.52
N ALA A 345 8.35 -14.00 21.72
CA ALA A 345 8.02 -15.41 21.89
C ALA A 345 8.56 -16.25 20.72
N ILE A 346 8.95 -17.49 20.99
CA ILE A 346 9.23 -18.48 19.93
C ILE A 346 7.92 -18.66 19.15
N PRO A 347 7.83 -18.30 17.85
CA PRO A 347 6.58 -18.43 17.13
C PRO A 347 6.29 -19.91 16.90
N VAL A 348 5.28 -20.41 17.61
CA VAL A 348 4.75 -21.77 17.49
C VAL A 348 3.75 -21.81 16.31
N PRO A 349 3.72 -22.88 15.49
CA PRO A 349 2.73 -23.02 14.41
C PRO A 349 1.31 -22.76 14.94
N GLY A 350 0.56 -21.89 14.26
CA GLY A 350 -0.80 -21.54 14.65
C GLY A 350 -0.96 -20.37 15.63
N THR A 351 0.13 -19.67 16.02
CA THR A 351 0.06 -18.45 16.86
C THR A 351 0.91 -17.27 16.37
N GLY A 352 1.35 -17.28 15.10
CA GLY A 352 2.24 -16.26 14.52
C GLY A 352 1.52 -15.05 13.90
N PRO A 353 2.20 -13.88 13.83
CA PRO A 353 1.55 -12.58 13.62
C PRO A 353 1.18 -12.28 12.16
N VAL A 354 -0.08 -11.88 11.97
CA VAL A 354 -0.53 -11.17 10.78
C VAL A 354 -0.04 -9.73 10.90
N ALA A 355 0.90 -9.33 10.05
CA ALA A 355 1.38 -7.96 9.98
C ALA A 355 0.24 -7.03 9.51
N VAL A 356 -0.32 -6.25 10.44
CA VAL A 356 -1.14 -5.08 10.15
C VAL A 356 -0.18 -3.93 9.83
N GLY A 357 -0.30 -3.37 8.64
CA GLY A 357 0.49 -2.22 8.19
C GLY A 357 0.17 -0.97 9.00
N GLY A 358 1.18 -0.10 9.16
CA GLY A 358 1.04 1.20 9.80
C GLY A 358 2.40 1.76 10.19
N ALA A 359 2.92 2.67 9.37
CA ALA A 359 4.04 3.53 9.74
C ALA A 359 3.63 4.41 10.95
N ASP A 360 4.56 4.61 11.89
CA ASP A 360 4.52 5.46 13.11
C ASP A 360 4.17 4.85 14.48
N LEU A 361 3.92 3.53 14.58
CA LEU A 361 3.84 2.86 15.89
C LEU A 361 5.16 2.15 16.26
N PRO A 362 5.73 2.38 17.46
CA PRO A 362 6.85 1.60 17.99
C PRO A 362 6.51 0.10 18.05
N ASP A 363 7.50 -0.76 17.77
CA ASP A 363 7.29 -2.22 17.67
C ASP A 363 6.69 -2.84 18.95
N GLU A 364 6.99 -2.27 20.12
CA GLU A 364 6.44 -2.71 21.40
C GLU A 364 4.93 -2.46 21.57
N ILE A 365 4.39 -1.50 20.82
CA ILE A 365 2.94 -1.21 20.79
C ILE A 365 2.28 -2.04 19.72
N ARG A 366 2.94 -2.22 18.56
CA ARG A 366 2.45 -3.11 17.50
C ARG A 366 2.30 -4.55 18.01
N ALA A 367 3.30 -5.05 18.75
CA ALA A 367 3.25 -6.37 19.37
C ALA A 367 2.09 -6.51 20.38
N ARG A 368 1.81 -5.46 21.17
CA ARG A 368 0.69 -5.44 22.13
C ARG A 368 -0.68 -5.37 21.49
N LEU A 369 -0.82 -4.59 20.42
CA LEU A 369 -2.07 -4.54 19.65
C LEU A 369 -2.36 -5.90 19.03
N PHE A 370 -1.34 -6.54 18.46
CA PHE A 370 -1.45 -7.88 17.92
C PHE A 370 -1.85 -8.92 18.99
N GLU A 371 -1.17 -8.91 20.15
CA GLU A 371 -1.52 -9.79 21.27
C GLU A 371 -2.99 -9.60 21.70
N ALA A 372 -3.44 -8.36 21.80
CA ALA A 372 -4.82 -8.05 22.18
C ALA A 372 -5.84 -8.52 21.13
N GLU A 373 -5.55 -8.38 19.84
CA GLU A 373 -6.42 -8.87 18.76
C GLU A 373 -6.54 -10.39 18.76
N ALA A 374 -5.43 -11.11 18.94
CA ALA A 374 -5.45 -12.56 19.05
C ALA A 374 -6.32 -12.99 20.25
N LEU A 375 -6.17 -12.33 21.41
CA LEU A 375 -6.99 -12.60 22.59
C LEU A 375 -8.49 -12.34 22.32
N LEU A 376 -8.85 -11.32 21.55
CA LEU A 376 -10.24 -11.03 21.18
C LEU A 376 -10.82 -12.10 20.24
N GLN A 377 -10.04 -12.57 19.26
CA GLN A 377 -10.45 -13.64 18.35
C GLN A 377 -10.74 -14.96 19.09
N HIS A 378 -10.04 -15.21 20.20
CA HIS A 378 -10.26 -16.36 21.06
C HIS A 378 -11.28 -16.12 22.19
N GLY A 379 -12.02 -15.00 22.17
CA GLY A 379 -13.07 -14.69 23.14
C GLY A 379 -12.55 -14.25 24.53
N LEU A 380 -11.26 -14.00 24.68
CA LEU A 380 -10.61 -13.60 25.95
C LEU A 380 -10.60 -12.08 26.13
N ALA A 381 -11.79 -11.46 26.07
CA ALA A 381 -11.95 -10.00 26.06
C ALA A 381 -11.35 -9.30 27.29
N ASP A 382 -11.41 -9.88 28.49
CA ASP A 382 -10.88 -9.25 29.72
C ASP A 382 -9.35 -9.26 29.78
N THR A 383 -8.73 -10.23 29.12
CA THR A 383 -7.26 -10.35 29.04
C THR A 383 -6.74 -9.39 27.96
N ALA A 384 -7.44 -9.31 26.82
CA ALA A 384 -7.17 -8.31 25.78
C ALA A 384 -7.25 -6.88 26.34
N ARG A 385 -8.32 -6.57 27.10
CA ARG A 385 -8.50 -5.25 27.73
C ARG A 385 -7.38 -4.90 28.71
N ARG A 386 -6.85 -5.88 29.45
CA ARG A 386 -5.70 -5.67 30.36
C ARG A 386 -4.42 -5.37 29.60
N ALA A 387 -4.15 -6.06 28.50
CA ALA A 387 -2.99 -5.79 27.64
C ALA A 387 -3.07 -4.39 26.99
N LEU A 388 -4.26 -4.00 26.54
CA LEU A 388 -4.52 -2.71 25.90
C LEU A 388 -4.39 -1.51 26.84
N ARG A 389 -4.74 -1.66 28.13
CA ARG A 389 -4.54 -0.61 29.15
C ARG A 389 -3.07 -0.25 29.40
N ALA A 390 -2.13 -1.11 29.01
CA ALA A 390 -0.70 -0.83 29.13
C ALA A 390 -0.16 0.07 27.99
N ILE A 391 -0.99 0.45 27.01
CA ILE A 391 -0.60 1.34 25.91
C ILE A 391 -0.50 2.79 26.43
N PRO A 392 0.66 3.47 26.27
CA PRO A 392 0.83 4.84 26.74
C PRO A 392 -0.17 5.82 26.09
N ALA A 393 -0.68 6.78 26.88
CA ALA A 393 -1.70 7.74 26.46
C ALA A 393 -1.41 8.45 25.13
N ARG A 394 -0.15 8.79 24.87
CA ARG A 394 0.29 9.46 23.61
C ARG A 394 -0.01 8.67 22.33
N PHE A 395 -0.28 7.37 22.43
CA PHE A 395 -0.59 6.50 21.29
C PHE A 395 -2.06 6.04 21.28
N GLN A 396 -2.87 6.38 22.28
CA GLN A 396 -4.25 5.89 22.37
C GLN A 396 -5.17 6.49 21.30
N GLU A 397 -4.79 7.63 20.72
CA GLU A 397 -5.50 8.26 19.59
C GLU A 397 -5.00 7.75 18.22
N HIS A 398 -4.02 6.85 18.19
CA HIS A 398 -3.52 6.29 16.93
C HIS A 398 -4.59 5.42 16.26
N PRO A 399 -4.80 5.52 14.92
CA PRO A 399 -5.88 4.80 14.22
C PRO A 399 -5.92 3.29 14.51
N ASP A 400 -4.75 2.64 14.52
CA ASP A 400 -4.64 1.20 14.82
C ASP A 400 -4.98 0.87 16.28
N VAL A 401 -4.62 1.74 17.22
CA VAL A 401 -4.96 1.54 18.64
C VAL A 401 -6.45 1.71 18.86
N LEU A 402 -7.05 2.74 18.26
CA LEU A 402 -8.49 3.00 18.31
C LEU A 402 -9.32 1.86 17.71
N ARG A 403 -8.85 1.26 16.61
CA ARG A 403 -9.49 0.10 15.98
C ARG A 403 -9.55 -1.09 16.93
N VAL A 404 -8.45 -1.43 17.59
CA VAL A 404 -8.38 -2.55 18.55
C VAL A 404 -9.10 -2.24 19.86
N PHE A 405 -9.06 -0.99 20.32
CA PHE A 405 -9.87 -0.52 21.46
C PHE A 405 -11.36 -0.69 21.18
N GLY A 406 -11.83 -0.29 19.99
CA GLY A 406 -13.20 -0.48 19.56
C GLY A 406 -13.62 -1.95 19.53
N ALA A 407 -12.77 -2.83 18.98
CA ALA A 407 -13.00 -4.27 18.97
C ALA A 407 -13.05 -4.88 20.39
N ALA A 408 -12.32 -4.32 21.35
CA ALA A 408 -12.33 -4.72 22.75
C ALA A 408 -13.46 -4.08 23.60
N GLY A 409 -14.29 -3.22 23.00
CA GLY A 409 -15.30 -2.43 23.72
C GLY A 409 -14.69 -1.42 24.70
N MET A 410 -13.48 -0.94 24.43
CA MET A 410 -12.80 0.13 25.17
C MET A 410 -12.99 1.46 24.44
N SER A 411 -13.28 2.52 25.18
CA SER A 411 -13.19 3.89 24.67
C SER A 411 -11.81 4.45 25.04
N ALA A 412 -11.19 5.24 24.16
CA ALA A 412 -9.99 6.00 24.52
C ALA A 412 -10.32 6.84 25.76
N GLU A 413 -9.62 6.60 26.86
CA GLU A 413 -9.81 7.36 28.08
C GLU A 413 -9.32 8.78 27.80
N ALA A 414 -10.26 9.73 27.62
CA ALA A 414 -9.92 11.13 27.75
C ALA A 414 -9.21 11.28 29.10
N PRO A 415 -8.08 12.01 29.17
CA PRO A 415 -7.30 12.11 30.40
C PRO A 415 -8.25 12.51 31.52
N ALA A 416 -8.39 11.64 32.52
CA ALA A 416 -9.17 11.97 33.70
C ALA A 416 -8.66 13.31 34.21
N PRO A 417 -9.51 14.34 34.37
CA PRO A 417 -9.07 15.56 35.00
C PRO A 417 -8.53 15.13 36.36
N GLN A 418 -7.23 15.37 36.58
CA GLN A 418 -6.68 15.26 37.92
C GLN A 418 -7.63 16.06 38.83
N PRO A 419 -8.16 15.48 39.91
CA PRO A 419 -9.00 16.24 40.81
C PRO A 419 -8.14 17.37 41.33
N VAL A 420 -8.39 18.58 40.82
CA VAL A 420 -7.97 19.80 41.47
C VAL A 420 -8.65 19.74 42.82
N VAL A 421 -7.87 19.46 43.85
CA VAL A 421 -8.29 19.62 45.23
C VAL A 421 -8.46 21.12 45.42
N VAL A 422 -9.67 21.60 45.13
CA VAL A 422 -10.15 22.88 45.60
C VAL A 422 -10.50 22.64 47.08
N PRO A 423 -9.81 23.27 48.04
CA PRO A 423 -10.20 23.18 49.44
C PRO A 423 -11.49 24.01 49.59
N ASP A 424 -12.63 23.34 49.61
CA ASP A 424 -13.88 23.99 49.96
C ASP A 424 -14.00 24.16 51.49
N ALA A 425 -14.50 25.33 51.84
CA ALA A 425 -14.63 25.90 53.16
C ALA A 425 -15.36 24.99 54.17
N PRO A 426 -15.07 25.13 55.48
CA PRO A 426 -15.54 24.21 56.51
C PRO A 426 -17.02 24.45 56.85
N ALA A 427 -17.76 23.34 57.00
CA ALA A 427 -19.06 23.31 57.68
C ALA A 427 -18.84 23.07 59.19
N PRO A 428 -19.82 23.43 60.05
CA PRO A 428 -19.59 23.91 61.41
C PRO A 428 -19.23 22.82 62.42
N ALA A 429 -18.48 23.23 63.44
CA ALA A 429 -17.97 22.42 64.53
C ALA A 429 -19.07 21.77 65.38
N PRO A 430 -18.77 20.62 66.02
CA PRO A 430 -19.21 20.33 67.36
C PRO A 430 -18.11 20.64 68.39
N GLU A 431 -18.57 21.14 69.52
CA GLU A 431 -17.88 21.40 70.79
C GLU A 431 -17.07 20.16 71.24
N ASP A 432 -15.80 20.34 71.66
CA ASP A 432 -15.43 20.27 73.09
C ASP A 432 -13.92 20.46 73.36
N ALA A 433 -13.67 21.16 74.47
CA ALA A 433 -12.55 21.13 75.43
C ALA A 433 -11.05 21.09 75.03
N GLY A 434 -10.38 22.21 75.36
CA GLY A 434 -9.03 22.26 75.97
C GLY A 434 -7.82 22.17 75.02
N ASP A 435 -6.68 22.81 75.22
CA ASP A 435 -6.18 23.77 76.21
C ASP A 435 -4.83 24.29 75.64
N GLN A 436 -4.44 25.51 76.00
CA GLN A 436 -3.09 26.11 75.95
C GLN A 436 -2.44 26.56 74.61
N ALA A 437 -2.26 27.88 74.53
CA ALA A 437 -1.26 28.61 73.71
C ALA A 437 0.07 28.78 74.53
N PRO A 438 1.11 29.59 74.15
CA PRO A 438 1.48 30.33 72.91
C PRO A 438 3.04 30.25 72.61
N PRO A 439 3.79 31.30 72.17
CA PRO A 439 3.93 31.97 70.84
C PRO A 439 5.40 32.06 70.30
N ILE A 440 5.66 32.94 69.29
CA ILE A 440 6.93 33.64 68.88
C ILE A 440 7.69 33.00 67.69
N ALA A 441 8.37 33.67 66.75
CA ALA A 441 8.29 34.95 66.02
C ALA A 441 9.41 34.93 64.92
N LEU A 442 9.22 35.71 63.84
CA LEU A 442 10.21 36.46 63.03
C LEU A 442 11.55 35.80 62.61
N ASP A 443 11.84 35.75 61.30
CA ASP A 443 12.71 36.75 60.63
C ASP A 443 12.94 36.47 59.13
N ALA A 444 12.92 37.54 58.34
CA ALA A 444 13.59 37.71 57.04
C ALA A 444 14.86 38.56 57.28
N PRO A 445 15.88 38.67 56.38
CA PRO A 445 15.74 39.51 55.17
C PRO A 445 16.69 39.20 53.97
N GLY A 446 16.49 39.90 52.84
CA GLY A 446 17.60 40.38 51.99
C GLY A 446 17.53 40.18 50.45
N ALA A 447 17.08 41.21 49.72
CA ALA A 447 17.21 41.42 48.25
C ALA A 447 18.62 41.99 47.89
N PRO A 448 19.02 42.44 46.65
CA PRO A 448 18.26 43.19 45.58
C PRO A 448 18.56 42.79 44.08
N SER A 449 17.60 42.85 43.15
CA SER A 449 17.21 43.92 42.17
C SER A 449 17.80 43.83 40.75
N ALA A 450 16.94 43.79 39.72
CA ALA A 450 16.88 44.72 38.56
C ALA A 450 15.86 44.26 37.46
N GLU A 451 14.85 45.10 37.19
CA GLU A 451 13.95 45.16 36.01
C GLU A 451 14.51 46.21 34.97
N PRO A 452 13.89 46.56 33.80
CA PRO A 452 12.54 46.30 33.23
C PRO A 452 12.58 45.89 31.71
N ASP A 453 11.49 45.51 31.00
CA ASP A 453 10.45 46.37 30.40
C ASP A 453 9.32 45.52 29.75
N ALA A 454 8.11 46.09 29.71
CA ALA A 454 6.87 45.49 29.15
C ALA A 454 6.25 46.40 28.04
N PRO A 455 4.98 46.21 27.57
CA PRO A 455 4.55 45.61 26.28
C PRO A 455 3.77 46.66 25.40
N PRO A 456 2.82 46.38 24.43
CA PRO A 456 1.52 45.71 24.68
C PRO A 456 0.78 44.94 23.52
N ALA A 457 -0.05 43.99 23.96
CA ALA A 457 -1.44 43.62 23.60
C ALA A 457 -2.07 43.79 22.19
N ARG A 458 -2.84 42.76 21.80
CA ARG A 458 -4.11 42.85 21.03
C ARG A 458 -5.22 42.02 21.72
N PRO A 459 -6.51 42.41 21.62
CA PRO A 459 -7.56 41.93 22.53
C PRO A 459 -8.39 40.77 21.97
N ALA A 460 -9.00 40.02 22.91
CA ALA A 460 -10.07 39.06 22.67
C ALA A 460 -11.45 39.73 22.72
N GLY A 461 -12.43 39.19 21.99
CA GLY A 461 -13.83 39.61 22.00
C GLY A 461 -14.74 38.47 21.56
N THR A 462 -15.65 38.11 22.45
CA THR A 462 -16.49 36.91 22.55
C THR A 462 -17.82 37.01 21.77
N THR A 463 -18.54 35.87 21.66
CA THR A 463 -20.03 35.71 21.53
C THR A 463 -20.62 35.91 20.11
N THR A 464 -21.63 35.21 19.57
CA THR A 464 -22.69 34.29 20.07
C THR A 464 -23.33 33.58 18.85
N ILE A 465 -23.82 32.35 19.00
CA ILE A 465 -24.77 31.70 18.07
C ILE A 465 -26.21 32.03 18.52
N PRO A 466 -27.16 32.26 17.59
CA PRO A 466 -28.52 31.78 17.84
C PRO A 466 -29.20 31.14 16.62
N ALA A 467 -29.99 30.09 16.89
CA ALA A 467 -30.96 29.47 16.00
C ALA A 467 -32.42 29.84 16.44
N PRO A 468 -33.49 29.28 15.86
CA PRO A 468 -34.27 29.83 14.76
C PRO A 468 -35.70 30.25 15.17
N ARG A 469 -36.41 31.05 14.35
CA ARG A 469 -37.90 31.15 14.41
C ARG A 469 -38.53 31.31 13.02
N ARG A 470 -39.56 30.48 12.78
CA ARG A 470 -40.49 30.45 11.64
C ARG A 470 -41.65 31.42 11.86
N GLN A 471 -42.11 32.10 10.81
CA GLN A 471 -43.54 32.31 10.45
C GLN A 471 -43.63 32.61 8.93
N GLY A 472 -44.54 31.94 8.19
CA GLY A 472 -44.91 32.25 6.80
C GLY A 472 -46.09 33.24 6.72
N PRO A 473 -46.92 33.31 5.64
CA PRO A 473 -46.87 32.61 4.35
C PRO A 473 -47.01 33.54 3.10
N GLU A 474 -47.00 32.92 1.91
CA GLU A 474 -47.49 33.40 0.58
C GLU A 474 -46.63 34.41 -0.23
N GLN A 475 -46.00 33.94 -1.32
CA GLN A 475 -46.50 34.11 -2.71
C GLN A 475 -45.47 33.63 -3.73
N GLU A 476 -45.99 33.04 -4.81
CA GLU A 476 -45.30 32.42 -5.94
C GLU A 476 -44.35 33.38 -6.68
N SER A 477 -43.08 33.00 -6.81
CA SER A 477 -42.30 33.23 -8.03
C SER A 477 -40.98 32.46 -7.94
N SER A 478 -40.77 31.54 -8.87
CA SER A 478 -39.50 30.84 -9.09
C SER A 478 -38.40 31.83 -9.49
N PRO A 479 -37.17 31.68 -8.96
CA PRO A 479 -36.02 31.95 -9.82
C PRO A 479 -34.91 30.88 -9.69
N ALA A 480 -34.48 30.43 -10.87
CA ALA A 480 -33.15 29.99 -11.28
C ALA A 480 -32.19 29.40 -10.24
N ALA A 481 -31.82 28.14 -10.49
CA ALA A 481 -30.62 27.50 -9.98
C ALA A 481 -29.36 28.30 -10.32
N PRO A 482 -28.33 28.32 -9.45
CA PRO A 482 -27.06 28.98 -9.74
C PRO A 482 -26.36 28.27 -10.91
N PRO A 483 -25.70 29.01 -11.82
CA PRO A 483 -24.97 28.40 -12.92
C PRO A 483 -23.79 27.60 -12.39
N ALA A 484 -23.60 26.41 -12.98
CA ALA A 484 -22.43 25.57 -12.80
C ALA A 484 -21.16 26.39 -13.01
N ALA A 485 -20.20 26.22 -12.10
CA ALA A 485 -18.86 26.77 -12.27
C ALA A 485 -18.23 26.12 -13.49
N ASP A 486 -18.04 26.94 -14.52
CA ASP A 486 -17.31 26.66 -15.74
C ASP A 486 -15.83 26.44 -15.38
N ALA A 487 -15.45 25.18 -15.21
CA ALA A 487 -14.06 24.75 -15.16
C ALA A 487 -13.75 24.16 -16.53
N GLY A 488 -13.24 25.01 -17.43
CA GLY A 488 -12.59 24.55 -18.66
C GLY A 488 -11.34 23.77 -18.27
N GLU A 489 -11.46 22.44 -18.25
CA GLU A 489 -10.36 21.51 -18.11
C GLU A 489 -9.74 21.30 -19.51
N ASP A 490 -8.48 21.71 -19.69
CA ASP A 490 -7.70 21.49 -20.91
C ASP A 490 -7.28 20.00 -20.97
N PHE A 491 -8.02 19.16 -21.69
CA PHE A 491 -7.72 17.72 -21.85
C PHE A 491 -6.71 17.47 -22.97
N VAL A 492 -5.60 16.78 -22.65
CA VAL A 492 -4.63 16.29 -23.63
C VAL A 492 -4.72 14.77 -23.69
N ILE A 493 -5.07 14.22 -24.85
CA ILE A 493 -5.05 12.78 -25.12
C ILE A 493 -3.58 12.31 -25.10
N VAL A 494 -3.23 11.40 -24.18
CA VAL A 494 -1.87 10.85 -24.02
C VAL A 494 -1.90 9.34 -24.17
N PHE A 495 -1.14 8.80 -25.12
CA PHE A 495 -0.88 7.37 -25.28
C PHE A 495 -0.06 6.83 -24.09
N ASP A 496 -0.51 5.75 -23.46
CA ASP A 496 0.34 4.88 -22.62
C ASP A 496 1.07 3.90 -23.56
N ASP A 497 2.39 4.05 -23.66
CA ASP A 497 3.27 3.32 -24.59
C ASP A 497 3.90 2.11 -23.85
N GLU A 498 3.08 1.13 -23.47
CA GLU A 498 3.55 -0.18 -22.95
C GLU A 498 3.61 -1.22 -24.07
N ALA A 499 4.46 -1.02 -25.07
CA ALA A 499 5.00 -2.11 -25.89
C ALA A 499 6.33 -1.66 -26.52
N GLY A 500 7.41 -2.37 -26.21
CA GLY A 500 8.69 -2.15 -26.86
C GLY A 500 8.61 -2.41 -28.37
N GLU A 501 9.40 -1.61 -29.10
CA GLU A 501 9.73 -1.69 -30.53
C GLU A 501 8.74 -1.04 -31.53
N GLY A 502 9.08 0.20 -31.92
CA GLY A 502 8.62 0.83 -33.17
C GLY A 502 8.01 2.20 -32.95
N VAL A 503 8.79 3.26 -33.12
CA VAL A 503 8.25 4.63 -33.18
C VAL A 503 7.42 4.74 -34.46
N THR A 504 6.11 4.50 -34.38
CA THR A 504 5.17 4.83 -35.44
C THR A 504 4.77 6.29 -35.26
N ALA A 505 4.99 7.10 -36.31
CA ALA A 505 4.48 8.47 -36.35
C ALA A 505 2.95 8.48 -36.12
N PRO A 506 2.39 9.53 -35.49
CA PRO A 506 0.94 9.63 -35.32
C PRO A 506 0.25 9.52 -36.69
N PRO A 507 -0.89 8.80 -36.79
CA PRO A 507 -1.59 8.56 -38.05
C PRO A 507 -2.04 9.88 -38.70
N ALA A 508 -2.16 9.90 -40.03
CA ALA A 508 -2.62 11.09 -40.74
C ALA A 508 -4.03 11.49 -40.26
N GLY A 509 -4.21 12.77 -39.89
CA GLY A 509 -5.45 13.30 -39.33
C GLY A 509 -5.50 13.37 -37.79
N PHE A 510 -4.50 12.84 -37.07
CA PHE A 510 -4.42 12.96 -35.61
C PHE A 510 -4.22 14.40 -35.12
N GLU A 511 -3.44 15.20 -35.84
CA GLU A 511 -3.30 16.65 -35.56
C GLU A 511 -4.64 17.38 -35.77
N ASP A 512 -5.44 16.98 -36.77
CA ASP A 512 -6.78 17.53 -37.01
C ASP A 512 -7.74 17.17 -35.85
N VAL A 513 -7.67 15.94 -35.32
CA VAL A 513 -8.45 15.50 -34.15
C VAL A 513 -8.06 16.30 -32.90
N GLN A 514 -6.76 16.48 -32.65
CA GLN A 514 -6.29 17.29 -31.52
C GLN A 514 -6.69 18.76 -31.67
N GLN A 515 -6.59 19.32 -32.88
CA GLN A 515 -6.95 20.71 -33.14
C GLN A 515 -8.46 20.94 -33.02
N ALA A 516 -9.28 20.02 -33.53
CA ALA A 516 -10.75 20.08 -33.44
C ALA A 516 -11.29 19.78 -32.03
N ALA A 517 -10.61 18.91 -31.27
CA ALA A 517 -10.96 18.57 -29.89
C ALA A 517 -10.54 19.65 -28.89
N GLY A 518 -9.56 20.50 -29.22
CA GLY A 518 -9.16 21.62 -28.37
C GLY A 518 -7.70 22.06 -28.44
N GLY A 519 -7.12 22.19 -29.64
CA GLY A 519 -5.85 22.90 -29.82
C GLY A 519 -6.12 24.39 -30.04
N ASP A 520 -5.78 25.24 -29.06
CA ASP A 520 -6.09 26.68 -29.03
C ASP A 520 -7.61 26.97 -29.24
N ALA A 521 -8.43 26.84 -28.20
CA ALA A 521 -9.88 26.95 -28.32
C ALA A 521 -10.37 28.30 -28.96
N PRO A 522 -11.26 28.26 -29.96
CA PRO A 522 -12.25 29.30 -30.19
C PRO A 522 -13.37 29.21 -29.13
N VAL A 523 -14.08 30.32 -28.96
CA VAL A 523 -15.02 30.62 -27.86
C VAL A 523 -16.28 29.71 -27.81
N ASP A 524 -16.45 28.77 -28.74
CA ASP A 524 -17.73 28.08 -29.02
C ASP A 524 -17.73 26.55 -28.79
N GLY A 525 -16.67 25.96 -28.20
CA GLY A 525 -16.54 24.51 -27.99
C GLY A 525 -15.92 23.76 -29.19
N PRO A 526 -15.72 22.43 -29.10
CA PRO A 526 -15.06 21.66 -30.16
C PRO A 526 -15.91 21.59 -31.44
N ASP A 527 -15.28 21.78 -32.61
CA ASP A 527 -15.95 21.64 -33.90
C ASP A 527 -16.21 20.16 -34.19
N LEU A 528 -17.41 19.70 -33.84
CA LEU A 528 -17.80 18.29 -33.95
C LEU A 528 -17.72 17.76 -35.39
N ARG A 529 -17.93 18.61 -36.42
CA ARG A 529 -17.83 18.17 -37.81
C ARG A 529 -16.38 17.96 -38.23
N ALA A 530 -15.51 18.91 -37.88
CA ALA A 530 -14.07 18.76 -38.13
C ALA A 530 -13.49 17.57 -37.35
N LEU A 531 -13.99 17.33 -36.13
CA LEU A 531 -13.61 16.20 -35.29
C LEU A 531 -14.02 14.86 -35.92
N GLU A 532 -15.26 14.73 -36.40
CA GLU A 532 -15.75 13.52 -37.09
C GLU A 532 -14.94 13.22 -38.37
N GLU A 533 -14.64 14.25 -39.17
CA GLU A 533 -13.78 14.10 -40.37
C GLU A 533 -12.35 13.69 -40.01
N GLY A 534 -11.77 14.28 -38.95
CA GLY A 534 -10.45 13.96 -38.44
C GLY A 534 -10.36 12.53 -37.92
N ILE A 535 -11.35 12.08 -37.14
CA ILE A 535 -11.45 10.70 -36.63
C ILE A 535 -11.51 9.72 -37.80
N GLY A 536 -12.32 10.00 -38.82
CA GLY A 536 -12.44 9.15 -40.00
C GLY A 536 -11.11 8.97 -40.75
N ARG A 537 -10.30 10.03 -40.87
CA ARG A 537 -8.95 9.94 -41.46
C ARG A 537 -8.00 9.16 -40.57
N ALA A 538 -7.96 9.48 -39.27
CA ALA A 538 -7.09 8.82 -38.30
C ALA A 538 -7.35 7.31 -38.24
N MET A 539 -8.62 6.88 -38.24
CA MET A 539 -8.99 5.46 -38.22
C MET A 539 -8.56 4.68 -39.47
N SER A 540 -8.33 5.35 -40.61
CA SER A 540 -7.96 4.65 -41.85
C SER A 540 -6.51 4.13 -41.86
N GLU A 541 -5.66 4.70 -41.01
CA GLU A 541 -4.23 4.36 -40.90
C GLU A 541 -3.82 3.88 -39.50
N ALA A 542 -4.66 4.08 -38.48
CA ALA A 542 -4.39 3.72 -37.09
C ALA A 542 -4.49 2.20 -36.86
N ASP A 543 -3.59 1.67 -36.03
CA ASP A 543 -3.73 0.33 -35.47
C ASP A 543 -4.77 0.30 -34.34
N ALA A 544 -5.06 -0.90 -33.83
CA ALA A 544 -6.07 -1.11 -32.80
C ALA A 544 -5.72 -0.40 -31.48
N GLU A 545 -4.43 -0.30 -31.15
CA GLU A 545 -3.97 0.40 -29.95
C GLU A 545 -4.18 1.91 -30.07
N THR A 546 -3.74 2.49 -31.17
CA THR A 546 -3.88 3.92 -31.43
C THR A 546 -5.35 4.32 -31.45
N SER A 547 -6.19 3.49 -32.07
CA SER A 547 -7.65 3.68 -32.10
C SER A 547 -8.27 3.59 -30.70
N TYR A 548 -7.80 2.67 -29.85
CA TYR A 548 -8.26 2.54 -28.48
C TYR A 548 -7.89 3.76 -27.62
N GLN A 549 -6.63 4.20 -27.69
CA GLN A 549 -6.14 5.36 -26.93
C GLN A 549 -6.84 6.66 -27.37
N MET A 550 -7.09 6.82 -28.67
CA MET A 550 -7.90 7.93 -29.18
C MET A 550 -9.33 7.89 -28.62
N ALA A 551 -9.96 6.72 -28.64
CA ALA A 551 -11.31 6.55 -28.11
C ALA A 551 -11.38 6.81 -26.60
N LEU A 552 -10.39 6.35 -25.83
CA LEU A 552 -10.26 6.64 -24.40
C LEU A 552 -10.20 8.15 -24.15
N GLY A 553 -9.34 8.86 -24.88
CA GLY A 553 -9.24 10.32 -24.78
C GLY A 553 -10.57 11.03 -25.08
N LEU A 554 -11.28 10.60 -26.13
CA LEU A 554 -12.60 11.15 -26.45
C LEU A 554 -13.64 10.90 -25.34
N VAL A 555 -13.63 9.70 -24.72
CA VAL A 555 -14.52 9.41 -23.58
C VAL A 555 -14.17 10.29 -22.37
N GLU A 556 -12.89 10.47 -22.07
CA GLU A 556 -12.44 11.34 -20.97
C GLU A 556 -12.83 12.81 -21.17
N MET A 557 -12.87 13.26 -22.43
CA MET A 557 -13.34 14.59 -22.81
C MET A 557 -14.87 14.74 -22.81
N GLY A 558 -15.62 13.71 -22.42
CA GLY A 558 -17.08 13.71 -22.47
C GLY A 558 -17.66 13.62 -23.89
N LEU A 559 -16.84 13.34 -24.89
CA LEU A 559 -17.20 13.23 -26.31
C LEU A 559 -17.57 11.77 -26.67
N PHE A 560 -18.40 11.14 -25.84
CA PHE A 560 -18.78 9.73 -26.03
C PHE A 560 -19.47 9.48 -27.37
N GLY A 561 -20.24 10.45 -27.88
CA GLY A 561 -20.88 10.34 -29.19
C GLY A 561 -19.89 10.10 -30.32
N GLN A 562 -18.72 10.74 -30.26
CA GLN A 562 -17.64 10.62 -31.23
C GLN A 562 -16.74 9.41 -30.93
N ALA A 563 -16.55 9.06 -29.66
CA ALA A 563 -15.79 7.87 -29.26
C ALA A 563 -16.49 6.57 -29.65
N ARG A 564 -17.82 6.53 -29.58
CA ARG A 564 -18.64 5.33 -29.78
C ARG A 564 -18.35 4.58 -31.08
N PRO A 565 -18.37 5.20 -32.29
CA PRO A 565 -18.09 4.45 -33.53
C PRO A 565 -16.67 3.86 -33.56
N VAL A 566 -15.69 4.54 -32.95
CA VAL A 566 -14.32 4.03 -32.81
C VAL A 566 -14.31 2.80 -31.90
N LEU A 567 -14.96 2.89 -30.73
CA LEU A 567 -15.08 1.77 -29.78
C LEU A 567 -15.85 0.58 -30.37
N GLU A 568 -16.92 0.84 -31.13
CA GLU A 568 -17.68 -0.21 -31.80
C GLU A 568 -16.84 -0.93 -32.88
N SER A 569 -15.96 -0.21 -33.58
CA SER A 569 -15.02 -0.81 -34.53
C SER A 569 -13.98 -1.71 -33.85
N LEU A 570 -13.54 -1.34 -32.64
CA LEU A 570 -12.58 -2.10 -31.84
C LEU A 570 -13.13 -3.43 -31.32
N LEU A 571 -14.45 -3.61 -31.31
CA LEU A 571 -15.04 -4.92 -30.98
C LEU A 571 -14.69 -5.97 -32.03
N ALA A 572 -14.33 -5.58 -33.26
CA ALA A 572 -13.85 -6.53 -34.27
C ALA A 572 -12.43 -7.06 -34.00
N VAL A 573 -11.71 -6.48 -33.02
CA VAL A 573 -10.37 -6.89 -32.60
C VAL A 573 -10.48 -7.63 -31.26
N PRO A 574 -10.40 -8.97 -31.25
CA PRO A 574 -10.66 -9.78 -30.05
C PRO A 574 -9.83 -9.39 -28.82
N GLU A 575 -8.57 -8.99 -29.02
CA GLU A 575 -7.63 -8.57 -27.97
C GLU A 575 -8.00 -7.23 -27.32
N ARG A 576 -8.81 -6.41 -27.97
CA ARG A 576 -9.24 -5.09 -27.46
C ARG A 576 -10.73 -5.00 -27.18
N ALA A 577 -11.50 -6.03 -27.53
CA ALA A 577 -12.95 -6.05 -27.39
C ALA A 577 -13.40 -5.79 -25.94
N ALA A 578 -12.77 -6.41 -24.94
CA ALA A 578 -13.17 -6.23 -23.54
C ALA A 578 -12.82 -4.83 -23.00
N SER A 579 -11.64 -4.32 -23.35
CA SER A 579 -11.20 -2.97 -23.00
C SER A 579 -12.10 -1.89 -23.63
N ALA A 580 -12.45 -2.04 -24.92
CA ALA A 580 -13.41 -1.16 -25.59
C ALA A 580 -14.83 -1.29 -25.00
N GLY A 581 -15.22 -2.51 -24.62
CA GLY A 581 -16.48 -2.79 -23.94
C GLY A 581 -16.63 -2.03 -22.61
N MET A 582 -15.58 -1.93 -21.81
CA MET A 582 -15.57 -1.14 -20.57
C MET A 582 -15.87 0.34 -20.82
N LEU A 583 -15.25 0.94 -21.86
CA LEU A 583 -15.49 2.34 -22.22
C LEU A 583 -16.89 2.57 -22.78
N LEU A 584 -17.42 1.62 -23.56
CA LEU A 584 -18.82 1.65 -24.02
C LEU A 584 -19.81 1.59 -22.86
N VAL A 585 -19.61 0.65 -21.93
CA VAL A 585 -20.46 0.51 -20.73
C VAL A 585 -20.44 1.80 -19.91
N ARG A 586 -19.25 2.36 -19.66
CA ARG A 586 -19.11 3.63 -18.94
C ARG A 586 -19.86 4.77 -19.62
N GLY A 587 -19.63 4.98 -20.91
CA GLY A 587 -20.26 6.08 -21.65
C GLY A 587 -21.79 5.98 -21.70
N PHE A 588 -22.35 4.78 -21.87
CA PHE A 588 -23.80 4.59 -21.80
C PHE A 588 -24.35 4.81 -20.39
N ARG A 589 -23.60 4.48 -19.33
CA ARG A 589 -24.02 4.77 -17.94
C ARG A 589 -24.02 6.27 -17.64
N GLU A 590 -23.05 7.02 -18.16
CA GLU A 590 -23.01 8.48 -18.04
C GLU A 590 -24.19 9.15 -18.77
N GLN A 591 -24.74 8.50 -19.80
CA GLN A 591 -25.96 8.91 -20.50
C GLN A 591 -27.26 8.37 -19.88
N ASP A 592 -27.19 7.73 -18.70
CA ASP A 592 -28.32 7.09 -18.03
C ASP A 592 -29.05 6.05 -18.91
N ALA A 593 -28.29 5.33 -19.73
CA ALA A 593 -28.74 4.31 -20.69
C ALA A 593 -28.24 2.89 -20.30
N PRO A 594 -28.69 2.32 -19.16
CA PRO A 594 -28.14 1.08 -18.61
C PRO A 594 -28.47 -0.18 -19.45
N ALA A 595 -29.55 -0.15 -20.25
CA ALA A 595 -29.90 -1.27 -21.12
C ALA A 595 -28.94 -1.38 -22.31
N GLU A 596 -28.59 -0.23 -22.89
CA GLU A 596 -27.59 -0.09 -23.96
C GLU A 596 -26.19 -0.43 -23.44
N ALA A 597 -25.86 -0.01 -22.22
CA ALA A 597 -24.61 -0.37 -21.55
C ALA A 597 -24.47 -1.91 -21.44
N LEU A 598 -25.50 -2.57 -20.91
CA LEU A 598 -25.52 -4.03 -20.77
C LEU A 598 -25.39 -4.74 -22.13
N ALA A 599 -26.16 -4.30 -23.13
CA ALA A 599 -26.10 -4.87 -24.48
C ALA A 599 -24.74 -4.67 -25.15
N ALA A 600 -24.12 -3.50 -25.00
CA ALA A 600 -22.82 -3.19 -25.57
C ALA A 600 -21.70 -4.03 -24.93
N GLY A 601 -21.67 -4.15 -23.61
CA GLY A 601 -20.66 -4.95 -22.94
C GLY A 601 -20.83 -6.46 -23.15
N LEU A 602 -22.06 -6.98 -23.29
CA LEU A 602 -22.27 -8.39 -23.65
C LEU A 602 -21.72 -8.69 -25.05
N ARG A 603 -21.97 -7.82 -26.03
CA ARG A 603 -21.37 -7.94 -27.38
C ARG A 603 -19.83 -7.90 -27.32
N ALA A 604 -19.27 -7.07 -26.45
CA ALA A 604 -17.81 -7.01 -26.26
C ALA A 604 -17.23 -8.30 -25.65
N LEU A 605 -17.92 -8.92 -24.69
CA LEU A 605 -17.50 -10.20 -24.12
C LEU A 605 -17.55 -11.35 -25.14
N GLU A 606 -18.59 -11.37 -25.97
CA GLU A 606 -18.75 -12.32 -27.08
C GLU A 606 -17.65 -12.13 -28.13
N ALA A 607 -17.36 -10.88 -28.53
CA ALA A 607 -16.37 -10.60 -29.56
C ALA A 607 -14.92 -10.95 -29.15
N GLY A 608 -14.61 -10.89 -27.85
CA GLY A 608 -13.32 -11.33 -27.30
C GLY A 608 -13.29 -12.78 -26.81
N GLU A 609 -14.26 -13.63 -27.18
CA GLU A 609 -14.31 -15.02 -26.71
C GLU A 609 -13.02 -15.79 -27.04
N GLY A 610 -12.46 -16.49 -26.05
CA GLY A 610 -11.23 -17.26 -26.19
C GLY A 610 -9.93 -16.48 -25.95
N VAL A 611 -9.98 -15.14 -25.87
CA VAL A 611 -8.82 -14.31 -25.53
C VAL A 611 -8.67 -14.19 -24.02
N VAL A 612 -7.43 -14.30 -23.53
CA VAL A 612 -7.08 -14.09 -22.12
C VAL A 612 -6.70 -12.63 -21.93
N ASP A 613 -7.70 -11.81 -21.57
CA ASP A 613 -7.55 -10.37 -21.28
C ASP A 613 -8.08 -10.09 -19.86
N PRO A 614 -7.28 -9.52 -18.94
CA PRO A 614 -7.72 -9.14 -17.60
C PRO A 614 -8.98 -8.26 -17.58
N ALA A 615 -9.17 -7.38 -18.58
CA ALA A 615 -10.33 -6.52 -18.68
C ALA A 615 -11.64 -7.31 -18.83
N ARG A 616 -11.61 -8.57 -19.28
CA ARG A 616 -12.79 -9.45 -19.37
C ARG A 616 -13.40 -9.76 -18.02
N GLY A 617 -12.56 -9.95 -17.00
CA GLY A 617 -13.01 -10.21 -15.63
C GLY A 617 -13.74 -9.00 -15.06
N GLN A 618 -13.12 -7.83 -15.18
CA GLN A 618 -13.68 -6.57 -14.72
C GLN A 618 -14.98 -6.19 -15.45
N LEU A 619 -15.01 -6.34 -16.78
CA LEU A 619 -16.22 -6.13 -17.58
C LEU A 619 -17.35 -7.09 -17.17
N ALA A 620 -17.03 -8.36 -16.91
CA ALA A 620 -18.04 -9.33 -16.45
C ALA A 620 -18.63 -8.95 -15.08
N VAL A 621 -17.84 -8.38 -14.17
CA VAL A 621 -18.33 -7.86 -12.88
C VAL A 621 -19.32 -6.71 -13.11
N GLU A 622 -18.94 -5.70 -13.88
CA GLU A 622 -19.82 -4.54 -14.16
C GLU A 622 -21.13 -4.96 -14.83
N LEU A 623 -21.06 -5.86 -15.81
CA LEU A 623 -22.24 -6.36 -16.51
C LEU A 623 -23.13 -7.21 -15.61
N ALA A 624 -22.55 -7.96 -14.68
CA ALA A 624 -23.35 -8.73 -13.72
C ALA A 624 -24.10 -7.80 -12.76
N GLU A 625 -23.52 -6.68 -12.35
CA GLU A 625 -24.22 -5.67 -11.56
C GLU A 625 -25.34 -4.99 -12.34
N LEU A 626 -25.08 -4.61 -13.60
CA LEU A 626 -26.11 -4.05 -14.49
C LEU A 626 -27.24 -5.04 -14.75
N ALA A 627 -26.92 -6.32 -14.99
CA ALA A 627 -27.90 -7.37 -15.19
C ALA A 627 -28.76 -7.60 -13.93
N LEU A 628 -28.16 -7.59 -12.74
CA LEU A 628 -28.89 -7.68 -11.46
C LEU A 628 -29.82 -6.48 -11.26
N ALA A 629 -29.34 -5.26 -11.53
CA ALA A 629 -30.14 -4.04 -11.44
C ALA A 629 -31.32 -4.06 -12.43
N ALA A 630 -31.11 -4.61 -13.63
CA ALA A 630 -32.15 -4.80 -14.64
C ALA A 630 -33.05 -6.02 -14.41
N GLY A 631 -32.85 -6.79 -13.33
CA GLY A 631 -33.61 -8.00 -13.04
C GLY A 631 -33.32 -9.20 -13.98
N ARG A 632 -32.30 -9.11 -14.84
CA ARG A 632 -31.87 -10.14 -15.80
C ARG A 632 -30.99 -11.19 -15.12
N ARG A 633 -31.60 -11.95 -14.19
CA ARG A 633 -30.91 -12.92 -13.33
C ARG A 633 -30.16 -14.01 -14.10
N ASP A 634 -30.69 -14.44 -15.25
CA ASP A 634 -30.04 -15.48 -16.07
C ASP A 634 -28.73 -15.00 -16.69
N GLU A 635 -28.62 -13.73 -17.07
CA GLU A 635 -27.39 -13.15 -17.61
C GLU A 635 -26.35 -12.96 -16.51
N ALA A 636 -26.78 -12.43 -15.36
CA ALA A 636 -25.93 -12.31 -14.17
C ALA A 636 -25.35 -13.68 -13.76
N ARG A 637 -26.14 -14.75 -13.85
CA ARG A 637 -25.69 -16.13 -13.59
C ARG A 637 -24.64 -16.59 -14.60
N ARG A 638 -24.84 -16.35 -15.90
CA ARG A 638 -23.87 -16.73 -16.95
C ARG A 638 -22.51 -16.04 -16.76
N LEU A 639 -22.54 -14.79 -16.29
CA LEU A 639 -21.33 -14.02 -16.02
C LEU A 639 -20.56 -14.51 -14.79
N ALA A 640 -21.21 -15.19 -13.83
CA ALA A 640 -20.56 -15.70 -12.62
C ALA A 640 -19.38 -16.63 -12.92
N GLY A 641 -19.46 -17.46 -13.97
CA GLY A 641 -18.36 -18.35 -14.37
C GLY A 641 -17.13 -17.60 -14.90
N LEU A 642 -17.35 -16.50 -15.63
CA LEU A 642 -16.27 -15.62 -16.08
C LEU A 642 -15.65 -14.87 -14.90
N ILE A 643 -16.47 -14.34 -13.99
CA ILE A 643 -16.00 -13.65 -12.78
C ILE A 643 -15.20 -14.63 -11.91
N GLN A 644 -15.66 -15.86 -11.70
CA GLN A 644 -14.94 -16.86 -10.91
C GLN A 644 -13.56 -17.21 -11.51
N ARG A 645 -13.43 -17.14 -12.83
CA ARG A 645 -12.20 -17.48 -13.55
C ARG A 645 -11.17 -16.35 -13.55
N PHE A 646 -11.62 -15.11 -13.72
CA PHE A 646 -10.72 -13.95 -13.89
C PHE A 646 -10.65 -13.05 -12.65
N GLU A 647 -11.69 -13.02 -11.81
CA GLU A 647 -11.83 -12.19 -10.61
C GLU A 647 -12.37 -13.02 -9.41
N PRO A 648 -11.66 -14.10 -8.98
CA PRO A 648 -12.16 -15.04 -7.97
C PRO A 648 -12.38 -14.41 -6.59
N GLY A 649 -11.77 -13.25 -6.31
CA GLY A 649 -11.95 -12.49 -5.08
C GLY A 649 -13.16 -11.55 -5.08
N SER A 650 -13.92 -11.47 -6.17
CA SER A 650 -15.02 -10.51 -6.28
C SER A 650 -16.13 -10.80 -5.26
N PRO A 651 -16.52 -9.82 -4.40
CA PRO A 651 -17.61 -9.99 -3.45
C PRO A 651 -18.96 -10.21 -4.14
N LEU A 652 -19.06 -9.91 -5.43
CA LEU A 652 -20.25 -10.14 -6.25
C LEU A 652 -20.55 -11.64 -6.42
N LEU A 653 -19.53 -12.51 -6.37
CA LEU A 653 -19.72 -13.97 -6.48
C LEU A 653 -20.62 -14.52 -5.36
N ALA A 654 -20.49 -14.00 -4.13
CA ALA A 654 -21.37 -14.37 -3.02
C ALA A 654 -22.84 -13.96 -3.26
N ARG A 655 -23.07 -12.85 -3.98
CA ARG A 655 -24.41 -12.39 -4.36
C ARG A 655 -25.00 -13.17 -5.54
N LEU A 656 -24.16 -13.73 -6.40
CA LEU A 656 -24.55 -14.55 -7.56
C LEU A 656 -24.74 -16.04 -7.18
N ALA A 657 -24.07 -16.52 -6.12
CA ALA A 657 -24.19 -17.89 -5.61
C ALA A 657 -25.64 -18.40 -5.41
N PRO A 658 -26.57 -17.66 -4.78
CA PRO A 658 -27.95 -18.12 -4.63
C PRO A 658 -28.73 -18.19 -5.96
N LEU A 659 -28.32 -17.45 -6.99
CA LEU A 659 -28.93 -17.53 -8.32
C LEU A 659 -28.52 -18.81 -9.06
N ALA A 660 -27.32 -19.33 -8.78
CA ALA A 660 -26.84 -20.59 -9.32
C ALA A 660 -27.52 -21.82 -8.70
N ALA A 661 -28.01 -21.72 -7.45
CA ALA A 661 -28.68 -22.79 -6.71
C ALA A 661 -30.19 -22.93 -6.99
N ALA A 662 -30.80 -22.01 -7.75
CA ALA A 662 -32.26 -21.95 -7.92
C ALA A 662 -32.87 -22.97 -8.91
N ASP A 663 -32.05 -23.80 -9.56
CA ASP A 663 -32.49 -24.85 -10.51
C ASP A 663 -32.01 -26.28 -10.10
N SER A 664 -31.57 -26.48 -8.85
CA SER A 664 -31.23 -27.82 -8.32
C SER A 664 -32.37 -28.44 -7.53
#